data_AF-A0A7X2FRD3-F1
#
_entry.id   AF-A0A7X2FRD3-F1
#
_cell.length_a   1.000
_cell.length_b   1.000
_cell.length_c   1.000
_cell.angle_alpha   90.00
_cell.angle_beta   90.00
_cell.angle_gamma   90.00
#
_symmetry.space_group_name_H-M   'P 1'
#
loop_
_entity.id
_entity.type
_entity.pdbx_description
1 polymer ?
#
loop_
_entity_poly.entity_id
_entity_poly.type
_entity_poly.pdbx_seq_one_letter_code
_entity_poly.pdbx_strand_id
1 'polypeptide(L)'
;MSDSGETIRMTKWVFAALLAGLLGWASPGVSADVAAAKPPVTEADLARLSDAELRAIVAEKLATPGPADSRNFNPADIAYSLQSDFGRIRERLGDIFGAYGGLPDAFRQAGNILFGDREEGGMALFLMAFIVALLGGFGCEFAVRRRIARSGAVEIPSDLTLWLKLRALAESLLRDGLFILLFSVVAIVIFFVIETGGSVDRIAFAFYLSAIVILRLVASFSRSFLGIRIPAMRITSFSNSEALAIHRGVLVSMALGAFGFFTCALFAVMGIHGDVHLLLLLMVGTVMMLGFSIVFVLGREALQRDLSGSAASSGRRRFARLYPWLMAAGIPVLWALLVGMATLGTTPLFGAGLSTIAILSVWPMFDAAAQRESHNLTGSGDDVTPSVLRVLRIAVAVGSLFILLTGWRFDLLGRTDAVASAVGRGLLEVGVVLLVAYSLWQILNVWANRKIAEEDASLISEGHDSSEMEIGGAGLSRMRTLLPLFRRAGQVTIAVIALMIILSSLGVNIAPVLAGAGVVGLAIGFGSQTLVRDIVSGAFFLMDDAFRLGEYVDLGDVKGSVERIATRSLQLRHHRGALHTVPFGEITRLSNYSRDWAIMKLRFRVNFDADLEQARKIIKKVGASLLEHPDVGEDFIQPFKSQGVVEVDDYGLIISTKFMCKPGKQFLIRRHAYAAVQKAFADNGISFARPEVRVSVDKGGDEKTAPGDEQMSDASAVAAATAIASAARQKQATETTGS
;
A
#
# COMPACT_ATOMS: atom_id res chain seq x y z
N MET A 1 21.31 -32.83 -32.29
CA MET A 1 21.22 -32.14 -33.60
C MET A 1 20.02 -32.66 -34.40
N SER A 2 18.80 -32.45 -33.89
CA SER A 2 17.54 -32.82 -34.57
C SER A 2 16.45 -31.74 -34.38
N ASP A 3 16.56 -30.95 -33.30
CA ASP A 3 15.55 -29.95 -32.90
C ASP A 3 15.70 -28.55 -33.57
N SER A 4 16.73 -28.36 -34.40
CA SER A 4 16.96 -27.09 -35.14
C SER A 4 16.19 -26.99 -36.46
N GLY A 5 15.60 -28.09 -36.93
CA GLY A 5 14.85 -28.14 -38.20
C GLY A 5 13.40 -27.68 -38.06
N GLU A 6 12.75 -27.96 -36.93
CA GLU A 6 11.34 -27.60 -36.69
C GLU A 6 11.16 -26.10 -36.43
N THR A 7 12.06 -25.46 -35.70
CA THR A 7 12.00 -24.02 -35.39
C THR A 7 12.19 -23.14 -36.63
N ILE A 8 13.03 -23.57 -37.59
CA ILE A 8 13.20 -22.89 -38.88
C ILE A 8 11.99 -23.11 -39.80
N ARG A 9 11.37 -24.29 -39.77
CA ARG A 9 10.12 -24.56 -40.51
C ARG A 9 8.95 -23.75 -39.95
N MET A 10 8.80 -23.66 -38.63
CA MET A 10 7.74 -22.86 -37.99
C MET A 10 7.89 -21.37 -38.28
N THR A 11 9.12 -20.85 -38.26
CA THR A 11 9.42 -19.45 -38.62
C THR A 11 9.09 -19.16 -40.09
N LYS A 12 9.40 -20.10 -41.00
CA LYS A 12 9.01 -20.00 -42.42
C LYS A 12 7.50 -20.06 -42.62
N TRP A 13 6.78 -20.90 -41.88
CA TRP A 13 5.31 -20.99 -41.96
C TRP A 13 4.60 -19.79 -41.34
N VAL A 14 5.09 -19.24 -40.23
CA VAL A 14 4.55 -18.02 -39.62
C VAL A 14 4.86 -16.80 -40.49
N PHE A 15 6.08 -16.71 -41.05
CA PHE A 15 6.44 -15.65 -41.99
C PHE A 15 5.68 -15.78 -43.32
N ALA A 16 5.48 -17.00 -43.84
CA ALA A 16 4.67 -17.25 -45.03
C ALA A 16 3.17 -17.07 -44.78
N ALA A 17 2.65 -17.33 -43.57
CA ALA A 17 1.25 -17.06 -43.22
C ALA A 17 0.99 -15.57 -43.01
N LEU A 18 1.96 -14.83 -42.44
CA LEU A 18 1.93 -13.37 -42.36
C LEU A 18 2.07 -12.73 -43.75
N LEU A 19 2.90 -13.27 -44.63
CA LEU A 19 3.03 -12.79 -46.02
C LEU A 19 1.82 -13.18 -46.89
N ALA A 20 1.26 -14.39 -46.71
CA ALA A 20 0.09 -14.86 -47.45
C ALA A 20 -1.21 -14.18 -47.00
N GLY A 21 -1.30 -13.79 -45.72
CA GLY A 21 -2.35 -12.89 -45.23
C GLY A 21 -2.23 -11.45 -45.76
N LEU A 22 -1.05 -11.06 -46.23
CA LEU A 22 -0.76 -9.75 -46.86
C LEU A 22 -0.86 -9.77 -48.40
N LEU A 23 -0.86 -10.95 -49.04
CA LEU A 23 -0.78 -11.08 -50.52
C LEU A 23 -1.91 -11.90 -51.15
N GLY A 24 -2.76 -12.57 -50.38
CA GLY A 24 -3.95 -13.23 -50.89
C GLY A 24 -5.17 -12.35 -50.63
N TRP A 25 -5.75 -11.79 -51.69
CA TRP A 25 -7.18 -11.87 -52.03
C TRP A 25 -7.42 -11.07 -53.32
N ALA A 26 -7.71 -11.79 -54.40
CA ALA A 26 -8.18 -11.25 -55.67
C ALA A 26 -9.46 -12.01 -56.05
N SER A 27 -10.61 -11.33 -56.05
CA SER A 27 -11.78 -11.65 -56.88
C SER A 27 -12.89 -10.58 -56.72
N PRO A 28 -13.93 -10.56 -57.58
CA PRO A 28 -14.07 -9.61 -58.68
C PRO A 28 -15.13 -8.53 -58.40
N GLY A 29 -15.18 -7.56 -59.32
CA GLY A 29 -15.91 -6.31 -59.18
C GLY A 29 -17.36 -6.40 -58.73
N VAL A 30 -17.73 -5.45 -57.88
CA VAL A 30 -19.10 -4.96 -57.71
C VAL A 30 -19.01 -3.45 -57.82
N SER A 31 -19.54 -2.92 -58.92
CA SER A 31 -19.85 -1.51 -59.10
C SER A 31 -20.87 -1.09 -58.05
N ALA A 32 -20.51 -0.16 -57.19
CA ALA A 32 -21.44 0.52 -56.29
C ALA A 32 -21.44 2.01 -56.65
N ASP A 33 -22.63 2.49 -57.01
CA ASP A 33 -22.92 3.84 -57.47
C ASP A 33 -22.36 4.92 -56.53
N VAL A 34 -21.64 5.87 -57.13
CA VAL A 34 -21.32 7.14 -56.49
C VAL A 34 -22.62 7.95 -56.42
N ALA A 35 -23.34 7.83 -55.32
CA ALA A 35 -24.34 8.81 -54.96
C ALA A 35 -23.62 10.14 -54.74
N ALA A 36 -23.79 11.06 -55.69
CA ALA A 36 -23.19 12.38 -55.69
C ALA A 36 -23.47 13.11 -54.37
N ALA A 37 -22.44 13.30 -53.57
CA ALA A 37 -22.48 14.20 -52.43
C ALA A 37 -22.69 15.63 -52.95
N LYS A 38 -23.86 16.21 -52.66
CA LYS A 38 -24.15 17.63 -52.91
C LYS A 38 -23.13 18.48 -52.12
N PRO A 39 -22.56 19.54 -52.71
CA PRO A 39 -21.54 20.34 -52.03
C PRO A 39 -22.07 20.96 -50.73
N PRO A 40 -21.20 21.16 -49.72
CA PRO A 40 -21.60 21.78 -48.46
C PRO A 40 -22.05 23.22 -48.71
N VAL A 41 -23.24 23.56 -48.22
CA VAL A 41 -23.81 24.92 -48.27
C VAL A 41 -22.90 25.84 -47.45
N THR A 42 -22.32 26.87 -48.09
CA THR A 42 -21.43 27.83 -47.43
C THR A 42 -22.22 28.90 -46.66
N GLU A 43 -21.61 29.54 -45.65
CA GLU A 43 -22.24 30.63 -44.87
C GLU A 43 -22.79 31.78 -45.76
N ALA A 44 -22.17 31.98 -46.92
CA ALA A 44 -22.62 32.96 -47.93
C ALA A 44 -23.94 32.58 -48.62
N ASP A 45 -24.31 31.30 -48.67
CA ASP A 45 -25.57 30.81 -49.23
C ASP A 45 -26.72 30.92 -48.23
N LEU A 46 -26.42 30.74 -46.93
CA LEU A 46 -27.38 30.90 -45.84
C LEU A 46 -27.82 32.36 -45.64
N ALA A 47 -26.96 33.32 -45.98
CA ALA A 47 -27.26 34.74 -45.91
C ALA A 47 -28.23 35.24 -46.99
N ARG A 48 -28.53 34.43 -48.01
CA ARG A 48 -29.46 34.77 -49.11
C ARG A 48 -30.89 34.26 -48.90
N LEU A 49 -31.12 33.46 -47.86
CA LEU A 49 -32.41 32.85 -47.56
C LEU A 49 -33.26 33.78 -46.69
N SER A 50 -34.58 33.76 -46.91
CA SER A 50 -35.52 34.53 -46.09
C SER A 50 -35.68 33.90 -44.69
N ASP A 51 -36.04 34.71 -43.68
CA ASP A 51 -36.17 34.26 -42.28
C ASP A 51 -37.19 33.10 -42.11
N ALA A 52 -38.15 32.99 -43.03
CA ALA A 52 -39.13 31.91 -43.09
C ALA A 52 -38.51 30.58 -43.59
N GLU A 53 -37.63 30.64 -44.59
CA GLU A 53 -36.92 29.47 -45.13
C GLU A 53 -35.86 28.97 -44.14
N LEU A 54 -35.17 29.89 -43.46
CA LEU A 54 -34.20 29.55 -42.42
C LEU A 54 -34.88 28.81 -41.26
N ARG A 55 -36.06 29.28 -40.81
CA ARG A 55 -36.85 28.60 -39.77
C ARG A 55 -37.39 27.24 -40.22
N ALA A 56 -37.76 27.09 -41.48
CA ALA A 56 -38.19 25.81 -42.03
C ALA A 56 -37.04 24.77 -42.04
N ILE A 57 -35.84 25.18 -42.46
CA ILE A 57 -34.64 24.32 -42.47
C ILE A 57 -34.17 23.97 -41.05
N VAL A 58 -34.26 24.92 -40.12
CA VAL A 58 -33.93 24.68 -38.71
C VAL A 58 -34.96 23.76 -38.05
N ALA A 59 -36.26 23.93 -38.36
CA ALA A 59 -37.30 23.02 -37.90
C ALA A 59 -37.14 21.61 -38.48
N GLU A 60 -36.73 21.49 -39.74
CA GLU A 60 -36.41 20.20 -40.39
C GLU A 60 -35.20 19.52 -39.74
N LYS A 61 -34.12 20.27 -39.48
CA LYS A 61 -32.93 19.77 -38.76
C LYS A 61 -33.19 19.38 -37.30
N LEU A 62 -34.14 20.05 -36.64
CA LEU A 62 -34.55 19.73 -35.27
C LEU A 62 -35.55 18.55 -35.22
N ALA A 63 -36.30 18.31 -36.30
CA ALA A 63 -37.27 17.21 -36.41
C ALA A 63 -36.62 15.88 -36.83
N THR A 64 -35.48 15.91 -37.54
CA THR A 64 -34.64 14.73 -37.72
C THR A 64 -33.87 14.46 -36.42
N PRO A 65 -34.06 13.31 -35.74
CA PRO A 65 -33.11 12.89 -34.71
C PRO A 65 -31.75 12.85 -35.40
N GLY A 66 -30.79 13.65 -34.91
CA GLY A 66 -29.42 13.62 -35.43
C GLY A 66 -28.96 12.17 -35.50
N PRO A 67 -28.23 11.77 -36.56
CA PRO A 67 -27.88 10.38 -36.75
C PRO A 67 -27.24 9.90 -35.46
N ALA A 68 -27.90 8.93 -34.82
CA ALA A 68 -27.25 8.15 -33.79
C ALA A 68 -25.98 7.64 -34.45
N ASP A 69 -24.83 8.09 -33.97
CA ASP A 69 -23.51 7.76 -34.48
C ASP A 69 -23.15 6.31 -34.13
N SER A 70 -24.10 5.39 -34.28
CA SER A 70 -23.85 3.98 -34.49
C SER A 70 -23.35 3.84 -35.91
N ARG A 71 -22.09 4.24 -36.16
CA ARG A 71 -21.33 3.60 -37.24
C ARG A 71 -21.38 2.11 -36.93
N ASN A 72 -22.23 1.38 -37.63
CA ASN A 72 -22.17 -0.08 -37.61
C ASN A 72 -20.72 -0.42 -37.94
N PHE A 73 -20.02 -1.02 -36.97
CA PHE A 73 -18.64 -1.46 -37.17
C PHE A 73 -18.68 -2.51 -38.27
N ASN A 74 -18.37 -2.10 -39.50
CA ASN A 74 -18.32 -2.97 -40.65
C ASN A 74 -16.85 -3.36 -40.89
N PRO A 75 -16.46 -4.63 -40.66
CA PRO A 75 -15.10 -5.08 -40.93
C PRO A 75 -14.66 -4.85 -42.38
N ALA A 76 -15.61 -4.78 -43.33
CA ALA A 76 -15.33 -4.48 -44.73
C ALA A 76 -14.84 -3.05 -44.95
N ASP A 77 -15.31 -2.07 -44.17
CA ASP A 77 -14.87 -0.67 -44.28
C ASP A 77 -13.42 -0.51 -43.79
N ILE A 78 -13.03 -1.30 -42.77
CA ILE A 78 -11.63 -1.38 -42.28
C ILE A 78 -10.75 -2.05 -43.33
N ALA A 79 -11.23 -3.13 -43.94
CA ALA A 79 -10.48 -3.81 -45.00
C ALA A 79 -10.28 -2.88 -46.21
N TYR A 80 -11.32 -2.13 -46.60
CA TYR A 80 -11.24 -1.15 -47.68
C TYR A 80 -10.31 0.03 -47.33
N SER A 81 -10.41 0.58 -46.12
CA SER A 81 -9.53 1.67 -45.68
C SER A 81 -8.07 1.22 -45.64
N LEU A 82 -7.78 0.04 -45.08
CA LEU A 82 -6.45 -0.56 -45.07
C LEU A 82 -5.93 -0.77 -46.50
N GLN A 83 -6.73 -1.33 -47.39
CA GLN A 83 -6.34 -1.54 -48.79
C GLN A 83 -6.03 -0.21 -49.48
N SER A 84 -6.84 0.83 -49.25
CA SER A 84 -6.62 2.16 -49.81
C SER A 84 -5.36 2.83 -49.25
N ASP A 85 -5.09 2.69 -47.95
CA ASP A 85 -3.89 3.20 -47.29
C ASP A 85 -2.64 2.47 -47.76
N PHE A 86 -2.70 1.14 -47.92
CA PHE A 86 -1.62 0.36 -48.54
C PHE A 86 -1.34 0.80 -49.97
N GLY A 87 -2.39 1.07 -50.76
CA GLY A 87 -2.27 1.61 -52.11
C GLY A 87 -1.51 2.94 -52.12
N ARG A 88 -1.91 3.88 -51.25
CA ARG A 88 -1.28 5.20 -51.08
C ARG A 88 0.17 5.09 -50.62
N ILE A 89 0.46 4.25 -49.62
CA ILE A 89 1.82 4.01 -49.12
C ILE A 89 2.69 3.49 -50.27
N ARG A 90 2.21 2.50 -51.03
CA ARG A 90 2.96 1.91 -52.14
C ARG A 90 3.27 2.94 -53.23
N GLU A 91 2.28 3.74 -53.62
CA GLU A 91 2.44 4.80 -54.62
C GLU A 91 3.45 5.86 -54.14
N ARG A 92 3.28 6.37 -52.91
CA ARG A 92 4.20 7.35 -52.32
C ARG A 92 5.62 6.82 -52.13
N LEU A 93 5.79 5.57 -51.72
CA LEU A 93 7.11 4.94 -51.69
C LEU A 93 7.70 4.85 -53.11
N GLY A 94 6.89 4.56 -54.11
CA GLY A 94 7.28 4.60 -55.52
C GLY A 94 7.84 5.96 -55.93
N ASP A 95 7.14 7.05 -55.57
CA ASP A 95 7.59 8.42 -55.83
C ASP A 95 8.92 8.73 -55.12
N ILE A 96 9.02 8.38 -53.83
CA ILE A 96 10.22 8.62 -52.99
C ILE A 96 11.43 7.86 -53.54
N PHE A 97 11.27 6.58 -53.89
CA PHE A 97 12.35 5.80 -54.49
C PHE A 97 12.66 6.25 -55.93
N GLY A 98 11.66 6.73 -56.67
CA GLY A 98 11.83 7.35 -57.99
C GLY A 98 12.68 8.63 -57.95
N ALA A 99 12.63 9.36 -56.84
CA ALA A 99 13.45 10.56 -56.61
C ALA A 99 14.96 10.27 -56.42
N TYR A 100 15.39 9.01 -56.43
CA TYR A 100 16.81 8.61 -56.35
C TYR A 100 17.69 9.34 -57.37
N GLY A 101 17.18 9.58 -58.59
CA GLY A 101 17.89 10.31 -59.64
C GLY A 101 18.25 11.76 -59.28
N GLY A 102 17.54 12.37 -58.33
CA GLY A 102 17.79 13.74 -57.84
C GLY A 102 18.83 13.84 -56.72
N LEU A 103 19.32 12.71 -56.18
CA LEU A 103 20.33 12.72 -55.12
C LEU A 103 21.63 13.44 -55.52
N PRO A 104 22.23 13.19 -56.71
CA PRO A 104 23.47 13.87 -57.10
C PRO A 104 23.31 15.39 -57.16
N ASP A 105 22.17 15.88 -57.63
CA ASP A 105 21.90 17.31 -57.72
C ASP A 105 21.66 17.92 -56.34
N ALA A 106 20.97 17.22 -55.44
CA ALA A 106 20.83 17.64 -54.05
C ALA A 106 22.20 17.75 -53.33
N PHE A 107 23.09 16.77 -53.53
CA PHE A 107 24.46 16.85 -53.00
C PHE A 107 25.26 17.98 -53.63
N ARG A 108 25.11 18.21 -54.94
CA ARG A 108 25.76 19.34 -55.63
C ARG A 108 25.24 20.68 -55.12
N GLN A 109 23.94 20.82 -54.89
CA GLN A 109 23.32 22.02 -54.35
C GLN A 109 23.77 22.29 -52.91
N ALA A 110 23.72 21.28 -52.03
CA ALA A 110 24.27 21.37 -50.67
C ALA A 110 25.75 21.77 -50.70
N GLY A 111 26.52 21.14 -51.60
CA GLY A 111 27.92 21.48 -51.85
C GLY A 111 28.09 22.93 -52.25
N ASN A 112 27.34 23.43 -53.22
CA ASN A 112 27.45 24.82 -53.67
C ASN A 112 27.07 25.83 -52.57
N ILE A 113 26.11 25.51 -51.71
CA ILE A 113 25.75 26.38 -50.57
C ILE A 113 26.84 26.35 -49.49
N LEU A 114 27.46 25.20 -49.24
CA LEU A 114 28.55 25.06 -48.27
C LEU A 114 29.91 25.56 -48.79
N PHE A 115 30.17 25.50 -50.10
CA PHE A 115 31.49 25.70 -50.71
C PHE A 115 31.55 26.86 -51.71
N GLY A 116 30.42 27.33 -52.25
CA GLY A 116 30.38 28.19 -53.44
C GLY A 116 30.48 29.71 -53.19
N ASP A 117 29.98 30.20 -52.05
CA ASP A 117 29.89 31.65 -51.75
C ASP A 117 30.88 32.12 -50.68
N ARG A 118 31.89 31.30 -50.37
CA ARG A 118 32.88 31.59 -49.34
C ARG A 118 34.12 32.25 -49.93
N GLU A 119 34.62 33.29 -49.25
CA GLU A 119 35.98 33.82 -49.50
C GLU A 119 37.01 32.68 -49.45
N GLU A 120 38.11 32.78 -50.21
CA GLU A 120 39.16 31.76 -50.27
C GLU A 120 39.58 31.33 -48.85
N GLY A 121 39.22 30.10 -48.46
CA GLY A 121 39.53 29.53 -47.15
C GLY A 121 38.39 29.51 -46.10
N GLY A 122 37.20 30.02 -46.39
CA GLY A 122 36.09 30.07 -45.41
C GLY A 122 35.65 28.70 -44.84
N MET A 123 35.68 27.63 -45.63
CA MET A 123 35.40 26.27 -45.11
C MET A 123 36.51 25.75 -44.21
N ALA A 124 37.78 26.06 -44.53
CA ALA A 124 38.91 25.69 -43.71
C ALA A 124 38.86 26.44 -42.36
N LEU A 125 38.42 27.71 -42.37
CA LEU A 125 38.18 28.49 -41.16
C LEU A 125 37.05 27.89 -40.32
N PHE A 126 35.89 27.56 -40.92
CA PHE A 126 34.80 26.89 -40.21
C PHE A 126 35.23 25.55 -39.59
N LEU A 127 35.93 24.70 -40.35
CA LEU A 127 36.43 23.42 -39.84
C LEU A 127 37.45 23.63 -38.72
N MET A 128 38.31 24.65 -38.83
CA MET A 128 39.28 24.99 -37.79
C MET A 128 38.56 25.50 -36.54
N ALA A 129 37.60 26.42 -36.66
CA ALA A 129 36.78 26.92 -35.58
C ALA A 129 35.98 25.79 -34.91
N PHE A 130 35.41 24.87 -35.71
CA PHE A 130 34.71 23.67 -35.24
C PHE A 130 35.66 22.77 -34.42
N ILE A 131 36.83 22.45 -34.96
CA ILE A 131 37.82 21.60 -34.28
C ILE A 131 38.35 22.28 -33.01
N VAL A 132 38.67 23.58 -33.05
CA VAL A 132 39.13 24.35 -31.89
C VAL A 132 38.04 24.43 -30.82
N ALA A 133 36.77 24.62 -31.20
CA ALA A 133 35.65 24.59 -30.28
C ALA A 133 35.51 23.23 -29.59
N LEU A 134 35.61 22.12 -30.34
CA LEU A 134 35.57 20.78 -29.77
C LEU A 134 36.78 20.52 -28.86
N LEU A 135 37.99 20.83 -29.30
CA LEU A 135 39.23 20.64 -28.53
C LEU A 135 39.24 21.50 -27.26
N GLY A 136 38.76 22.74 -27.33
CA GLY A 136 38.61 23.63 -26.19
C GLY A 136 37.58 23.12 -25.19
N GLY A 137 36.44 22.63 -25.69
CA GLY A 137 35.43 21.93 -24.86
C GLY A 137 36.02 20.71 -24.15
N PHE A 138 36.70 19.82 -24.89
CA PHE A 138 37.35 18.63 -24.32
C PHE A 138 38.48 18.99 -23.36
N GLY A 139 39.27 20.02 -23.65
CA GLY A 139 40.36 20.51 -22.80
C GLY A 139 39.85 21.03 -21.47
N CYS A 140 38.79 21.86 -21.49
CA CYS A 140 38.13 22.35 -20.28
C CYS A 140 37.54 21.20 -19.45
N GLU A 141 36.81 20.29 -20.12
CA GLU A 141 36.26 19.10 -19.46
C GLU A 141 37.36 18.24 -18.81
N PHE A 142 38.46 17.99 -19.51
CA PHE A 142 39.58 17.20 -19.02
C PHE A 142 40.25 17.87 -17.81
N ALA A 143 40.44 19.19 -17.85
CA ALA A 143 41.01 19.94 -16.74
C ALA A 143 40.13 19.85 -15.47
N VAL A 144 38.80 19.99 -15.61
CA VAL A 144 37.87 19.87 -14.49
C VAL A 144 37.80 18.44 -13.97
N ARG A 145 37.71 17.43 -14.86
CA ARG A 145 37.74 16.01 -14.49
C ARG A 145 39.01 15.65 -13.71
N ARG A 146 40.17 16.15 -14.15
CA ARG A 146 41.46 15.89 -13.50
C ARG A 146 41.54 16.51 -12.10
N ARG A 147 40.95 17.69 -11.88
CA ARG A 147 40.87 18.29 -10.54
C ARG A 147 39.98 17.48 -9.59
N ILE A 148 38.81 17.04 -10.06
CA ILE A 148 37.87 16.23 -9.25
C ILE A 148 38.45 14.84 -8.94
N ALA A 149 39.14 14.20 -9.89
CA ALA A 149 39.72 12.87 -9.69
C ALA A 149 40.82 12.82 -8.60
N ARG A 150 41.44 13.96 -8.25
CA ARG A 150 42.43 14.04 -7.15
C ARG A 150 41.80 13.95 -5.75
N SER A 151 40.48 13.99 -5.63
CA SER A 151 39.77 14.18 -4.35
C SER A 151 39.13 12.94 -3.71
N GLY A 152 39.41 11.72 -4.19
CA GLY A 152 39.06 10.54 -3.40
C GLY A 152 39.15 9.19 -4.12
N ALA A 153 39.73 8.20 -3.44
CA ALA A 153 39.54 6.79 -3.76
C ALA A 153 38.16 6.37 -3.23
N VAL A 154 37.31 5.85 -4.09
CA VAL A 154 36.00 5.33 -3.68
C VAL A 154 36.20 3.92 -3.15
N GLU A 155 36.05 3.72 -1.85
CA GLU A 155 35.96 2.40 -1.25
C GLU A 155 34.70 1.70 -1.76
N ILE A 156 34.85 0.49 -2.28
CA ILE A 156 33.74 -0.31 -2.80
C ILE A 156 33.22 -1.17 -1.65
N PRO A 157 31.96 -1.01 -1.22
CA PRO A 157 31.38 -1.84 -0.17
C PRO A 157 31.36 -3.32 -0.58
N SER A 158 31.57 -4.24 0.37
CA SER A 158 31.52 -5.69 0.14
C SER A 158 30.11 -6.19 -0.18
N ASP A 159 29.06 -5.56 0.37
CA ASP A 159 27.66 -5.93 0.19
C ASP A 159 26.98 -4.99 -0.82
N LEU A 160 27.17 -5.29 -2.10
CA LEU A 160 26.69 -4.46 -3.20
C LEU A 160 25.21 -4.73 -3.53
N THR A 161 24.31 -4.05 -2.82
CA THR A 161 22.87 -4.13 -3.11
C THR A 161 22.51 -3.50 -4.46
N LEU A 162 21.42 -3.97 -5.09
CA LEU A 162 20.91 -3.39 -6.35
C LEU A 162 20.63 -1.88 -6.22
N TRP A 163 20.13 -1.43 -5.07
CA TRP A 163 19.86 -0.02 -4.81
C TRP A 163 21.13 0.83 -4.88
N LEU A 164 22.23 0.32 -4.33
CA LEU A 164 23.52 0.99 -4.37
C LEU A 164 24.06 1.09 -5.81
N LYS A 165 23.87 0.03 -6.61
CA LYS A 165 24.22 0.02 -8.04
C LYS A 165 23.41 1.06 -8.83
N LEU A 166 22.10 1.16 -8.58
CA LEU A 166 21.22 2.14 -9.23
C LEU A 166 21.56 3.58 -8.83
N ARG A 167 21.83 3.82 -7.55
CA ARG A 167 22.28 5.12 -7.06
C ARG A 167 23.60 5.53 -7.70
N ALA A 168 24.58 4.64 -7.76
CA ALA A 168 25.86 4.93 -8.40
C ALA A 168 25.73 5.16 -9.91
N LEU A 169 24.79 4.46 -10.57
CA LEU A 169 24.43 4.75 -11.95
C LEU A 169 23.88 6.18 -12.07
N ALA A 170 22.92 6.57 -11.23
CA ALA A 170 22.35 7.92 -11.24
C ALA A 170 23.41 9.00 -10.98
N GLU A 171 24.28 8.81 -9.98
CA GLU A 171 25.39 9.72 -9.69
C GLU A 171 26.39 9.79 -10.84
N SER A 172 26.67 8.67 -11.51
CA SER A 172 27.53 8.65 -12.70
C SER A 172 26.90 9.40 -13.87
N LEU A 173 25.60 9.25 -14.11
CA LEU A 173 24.89 9.94 -15.19
C LEU A 173 24.82 11.44 -14.94
N LEU A 174 24.54 11.86 -13.69
CA LEU A 174 24.49 13.26 -13.31
C LEU A 174 25.87 13.92 -13.48
N ARG A 175 26.93 13.23 -13.05
CA ARG A 175 28.31 13.70 -13.20
C ARG A 175 28.75 13.78 -14.65
N ASP A 176 28.55 12.72 -15.44
CA ASP A 176 28.88 12.74 -16.87
C ASP A 176 28.00 13.74 -17.64
N GLY A 177 26.74 13.92 -17.25
CA GLY A 177 25.82 14.92 -17.81
C GLY A 177 26.29 16.35 -17.56
N LEU A 178 26.78 16.66 -16.34
CA LEU A 178 27.39 17.95 -16.03
C LEU A 178 28.64 18.22 -16.88
N PHE A 179 29.46 17.20 -17.12
CA PHE A 179 30.62 17.32 -18.00
C PHE A 179 30.24 17.52 -19.47
N ILE A 180 29.19 16.84 -19.94
CA ILE A 180 28.66 17.04 -21.30
C ILE A 180 28.08 18.45 -21.45
N LEU A 181 27.38 18.96 -20.43
CA LEU A 181 26.87 20.33 -20.40
C LEU A 181 28.02 21.34 -20.45
N LEU A 182 29.03 21.17 -19.60
CA LEU A 182 30.23 22.02 -19.60
C LEU A 182 30.92 22.01 -20.97
N PHE A 183 31.15 20.83 -21.54
CA PHE A 183 31.70 20.68 -22.88
C PHE A 183 30.88 21.44 -23.93
N SER A 184 29.55 21.29 -23.90
CA SER A 184 28.65 21.91 -24.87
C SER A 184 28.68 23.42 -24.76
N VAL A 185 28.61 23.97 -23.54
CA VAL A 185 28.66 25.42 -23.29
C VAL A 185 30.00 25.99 -23.75
N VAL A 186 31.12 25.36 -23.37
CA VAL A 186 32.46 25.84 -23.76
C VAL A 186 32.65 25.76 -25.27
N ALA A 187 32.22 24.67 -25.92
CA ALA A 187 32.29 24.54 -27.36
C ALA A 187 31.44 25.62 -28.07
N ILE A 188 30.23 25.90 -27.59
CA ILE A 188 29.38 26.97 -28.11
C ILE A 188 30.08 28.33 -27.96
N VAL A 189 30.57 28.67 -26.76
CA VAL A 189 31.24 29.97 -26.54
C VAL A 189 32.47 30.12 -27.43
N ILE A 190 33.34 29.12 -27.49
CA ILE A 190 34.55 29.18 -28.33
C ILE A 190 34.19 29.32 -29.80
N PHE A 191 33.20 28.56 -30.28
CA PHE A 191 32.76 28.63 -31.67
C PHE A 191 32.22 30.02 -32.02
N PHE A 192 31.35 30.59 -31.19
CA PHE A 192 30.78 31.94 -31.42
C PHE A 192 31.81 33.07 -31.28
N VAL A 193 32.92 32.86 -30.57
CA VAL A 193 34.02 33.83 -30.46
C VAL A 193 34.92 33.80 -31.70
N ILE A 194 35.20 32.62 -32.25
CA ILE A 194 36.08 32.45 -33.42
C ILE A 194 35.33 32.73 -34.72
N GLU A 195 34.12 32.16 -34.85
CA GLU A 195 33.33 32.21 -36.08
C GLU A 195 32.38 33.41 -36.05
N THR A 196 32.77 34.48 -36.75
CA THR A 196 31.92 35.67 -36.96
C THR A 196 31.03 35.55 -38.20
N GLY A 197 31.12 34.43 -38.93
CA GLY A 197 30.46 34.16 -40.21
C GLY A 197 28.93 33.97 -40.18
N GLY A 198 28.41 33.44 -41.30
CA GLY A 198 27.00 33.40 -41.68
C GLY A 198 26.10 32.49 -40.83
N SER A 199 24.77 32.64 -40.99
CA SER A 199 23.75 31.89 -40.24
C SER A 199 23.82 30.37 -40.46
N VAL A 200 24.21 29.93 -41.66
CA VAL A 200 24.32 28.51 -42.04
C VAL A 200 25.37 27.77 -41.20
N ASP A 201 26.50 28.41 -40.93
CA ASP A 201 27.63 27.82 -40.19
C ASP A 201 27.29 27.59 -38.72
N ARG A 202 26.55 28.54 -38.13
CA ARG A 202 26.04 28.42 -36.76
C ARG A 202 25.03 27.28 -36.65
N ILE A 203 24.16 27.10 -37.65
CA ILE A 203 23.18 26.01 -37.69
C ILE A 203 23.89 24.66 -37.88
N ALA A 204 24.86 24.57 -38.80
CA ALA A 204 25.67 23.37 -39.01
C ALA A 204 26.42 22.97 -37.73
N PHE A 205 27.07 23.92 -37.06
CA PHE A 205 27.71 23.71 -35.77
C PHE A 205 26.72 23.18 -34.72
N ALA A 206 25.56 23.82 -34.57
CA ALA A 206 24.54 23.41 -33.61
C ALA A 206 24.03 21.98 -33.85
N PHE A 207 23.80 21.59 -35.11
CA PHE A 207 23.37 20.25 -35.48
C PHE A 207 24.43 19.18 -35.21
N TYR A 208 25.69 19.40 -35.63
CA TYR A 208 26.75 18.44 -35.37
C TYR A 208 27.14 18.38 -33.89
N LEU A 209 27.09 19.50 -33.16
CA LEU A 209 27.24 19.50 -31.71
C LEU A 209 26.12 18.69 -31.05
N SER A 210 24.87 18.83 -31.49
CA SER A 210 23.74 18.04 -30.99
C SER A 210 23.92 16.54 -31.23
N ALA A 211 24.43 16.15 -32.41
CA ALA A 211 24.78 14.76 -32.72
C ALA A 211 25.83 14.20 -31.73
N ILE A 212 26.89 14.99 -31.46
CA ILE A 212 27.94 14.63 -30.49
C ILE A 212 27.36 14.51 -29.09
N VAL A 213 26.53 15.45 -28.65
CA VAL A 213 25.90 15.45 -27.32
C VAL A 213 25.03 14.21 -27.15
N ILE A 214 24.16 13.88 -28.12
CA ILE A 214 23.31 12.68 -28.08
C ILE A 214 24.17 11.42 -28.01
N LEU A 215 25.20 11.30 -28.85
CA LEU A 215 26.11 10.16 -28.83
C LEU A 215 26.81 10.02 -27.47
N ARG A 216 27.22 11.14 -26.86
CA ARG A 216 27.86 11.16 -25.54
C ARG A 216 26.91 10.80 -24.41
N LEU A 217 25.64 11.23 -24.47
CA LEU A 217 24.61 10.84 -23.51
C LEU A 217 24.36 9.32 -23.57
N VAL A 218 24.22 8.77 -24.78
CA VAL A 218 24.07 7.32 -25.00
C VAL A 218 25.33 6.56 -24.56
N ALA A 219 26.53 7.10 -24.82
CA ALA A 219 27.78 6.52 -24.35
C ALA A 219 27.88 6.49 -22.83
N SER A 220 27.50 7.57 -22.16
CA SER A 220 27.48 7.64 -20.69
C SER A 220 26.49 6.63 -20.12
N PHE A 221 25.26 6.62 -20.64
CA PHE A 221 24.24 5.65 -20.22
C PHE A 221 24.69 4.21 -20.39
N SER A 222 25.12 3.84 -21.60
CA SER A 222 25.57 2.48 -21.91
C SER A 222 26.78 2.07 -21.07
N ARG A 223 27.75 2.97 -20.84
CA ARG A 223 28.95 2.70 -20.04
C ARG A 223 28.63 2.44 -18.57
N SER A 224 27.74 3.23 -17.99
CA SER A 224 27.35 3.12 -16.59
C SER A 224 26.41 1.93 -16.36
N PHE A 225 25.45 1.71 -17.27
CA PHE A 225 24.51 0.59 -17.20
C PHE A 225 25.21 -0.78 -17.34
N LEU A 226 26.14 -0.90 -18.30
CA LEU A 226 26.91 -2.13 -18.52
C LEU A 226 28.13 -2.27 -17.59
N GLY A 227 28.35 -1.32 -16.66
CA GLY A 227 29.44 -1.38 -15.69
C GLY A 227 30.82 -1.55 -16.33
N ILE A 228 31.13 -0.76 -17.36
CA ILE A 228 32.40 -0.90 -18.12
C ILE A 228 33.60 -0.41 -17.30
N ARG A 229 33.44 0.65 -16.49
CA ARG A 229 34.55 1.20 -15.68
C ARG A 229 34.84 0.35 -14.43
N ILE A 230 33.79 -0.19 -13.80
CA ILE A 230 33.88 -0.95 -12.56
C ILE A 230 33.00 -2.21 -12.72
N PRO A 231 33.60 -3.38 -13.06
CA PRO A 231 32.84 -4.61 -13.29
C PRO A 231 31.98 -5.06 -12.10
N ALA A 232 32.39 -4.75 -10.86
CA ALA A 232 31.63 -5.06 -9.63
C ALA A 232 30.27 -4.35 -9.57
N MET A 233 30.16 -3.15 -10.16
CA MET A 233 28.94 -2.33 -10.18
C MET A 233 27.99 -2.69 -11.33
N ARG A 234 28.26 -3.76 -12.07
CA ARG A 234 27.46 -4.15 -13.23
C ARG A 234 26.06 -4.62 -12.80
N ILE A 235 25.05 -4.10 -13.48
CA ILE A 235 23.63 -4.47 -13.28
C ILE A 235 23.33 -5.80 -14.01
N THR A 236 23.94 -6.02 -15.17
CA THR A 236 23.84 -7.23 -16.00
C THR A 236 24.87 -8.31 -15.64
N SER A 237 24.67 -9.58 -16.00
CA SER A 237 25.64 -10.68 -15.84
C SER A 237 26.54 -10.89 -17.07
N PHE A 238 26.73 -9.87 -17.88
CA PHE A 238 27.59 -9.95 -19.07
C PHE A 238 29.06 -10.08 -18.68
N SER A 239 29.84 -10.72 -19.54
CA SER A 239 31.29 -10.67 -19.44
C SER A 239 31.83 -9.29 -19.89
N ASN A 240 33.09 -8.99 -19.59
CA ASN A 240 33.69 -7.71 -19.97
C ASN A 240 33.75 -7.54 -21.50
N SER A 241 34.02 -8.61 -22.25
CA SER A 241 34.09 -8.57 -23.71
C SER A 241 32.70 -8.37 -24.35
N GLU A 242 31.68 -9.03 -23.81
CA GLU A 242 30.29 -8.89 -24.27
C GLU A 242 29.75 -7.48 -24.01
N ALA A 243 29.97 -6.95 -22.81
CA ALA A 243 29.57 -5.59 -22.45
C ALA A 243 30.21 -4.56 -23.40
N LEU A 244 31.50 -4.74 -23.72
CA LEU A 244 32.22 -3.85 -24.64
C LEU A 244 31.70 -3.96 -26.08
N ALA A 245 31.40 -5.18 -26.55
CA ALA A 245 30.87 -5.41 -27.89
C ALA A 245 29.50 -4.76 -28.07
N ILE A 246 28.59 -4.95 -27.11
CA ILE A 246 27.26 -4.32 -27.11
C ILE A 246 27.40 -2.79 -27.05
N HIS A 247 28.25 -2.26 -26.16
CA HIS A 247 28.51 -0.82 -26.06
C HIS A 247 28.97 -0.22 -27.39
N ARG A 248 29.96 -0.84 -28.04
CA ARG A 248 30.48 -0.40 -29.34
C ARG A 248 29.40 -0.46 -30.42
N GLY A 249 28.64 -1.55 -30.48
CA GLY A 249 27.58 -1.70 -31.48
C GLY A 249 26.46 -0.66 -31.33
N VAL A 250 26.02 -0.38 -30.10
CA VAL A 250 25.05 0.69 -29.80
C VAL A 250 25.59 2.06 -30.22
N LEU A 251 26.86 2.35 -29.91
CA LEU A 251 27.48 3.62 -30.27
C LEU A 251 27.67 3.80 -31.76
N VAL A 252 28.11 2.77 -32.49
CA VAL A 252 28.26 2.84 -33.94
C VAL A 252 26.89 3.05 -34.60
N SER A 253 25.87 2.30 -34.18
CA SER A 253 24.51 2.45 -34.71
C SER A 253 23.94 3.84 -34.43
N MET A 254 24.12 4.34 -33.21
CA MET A 254 23.67 5.68 -32.82
C MET A 254 24.47 6.79 -33.50
N ALA A 255 25.78 6.61 -33.71
CA ALA A 255 26.60 7.58 -34.43
C ALA A 255 26.16 7.69 -35.89
N LEU A 256 25.99 6.57 -36.59
CA LEU A 256 25.49 6.54 -37.97
C LEU A 256 24.12 7.20 -38.08
N GLY A 257 23.20 6.91 -37.15
CA GLY A 257 21.87 7.49 -37.11
C GLY A 257 21.84 8.97 -36.77
N ALA A 258 22.51 9.40 -35.69
CA ALA A 258 22.50 10.78 -35.23
C ALA A 258 23.18 11.71 -36.24
N PHE A 259 24.40 11.39 -36.68
CA PHE A 259 25.09 12.22 -37.67
C PHE A 259 24.32 12.26 -38.99
N GLY A 260 23.82 11.12 -39.48
CA GLY A 260 23.00 11.08 -40.69
C GLY A 260 21.72 11.92 -40.56
N PHE A 261 21.01 11.84 -39.42
CA PHE A 261 19.78 12.59 -39.19
C PHE A 261 20.03 14.09 -39.17
N PHE A 262 21.07 14.54 -38.46
CA PHE A 262 21.42 15.95 -38.39
C PHE A 262 21.98 16.49 -39.71
N THR A 263 22.69 15.68 -40.50
CA THR A 263 23.07 16.05 -41.88
C THR A 263 21.85 16.18 -42.79
N CYS A 264 20.87 15.29 -42.69
CA CYS A 264 19.61 15.45 -43.41
C CYS A 264 18.87 16.72 -42.97
N ALA A 265 18.81 16.99 -41.65
CA ALA A 265 18.21 18.22 -41.12
C ALA A 265 18.92 19.48 -41.64
N LEU A 266 20.26 19.43 -41.77
CA LEU A 266 21.03 20.51 -42.39
C LEU A 266 20.65 20.74 -43.85
N PHE A 267 20.48 19.66 -44.62
CA PHE A 267 20.02 19.76 -46.02
C PHE A 267 18.63 20.38 -46.14
N ALA A 268 17.72 20.06 -45.22
CA ALA A 268 16.42 20.72 -45.18
C ALA A 268 16.53 22.23 -44.93
N VAL A 269 17.41 22.67 -44.02
CA VAL A 269 17.66 24.11 -43.78
C VAL A 269 18.28 24.79 -45.02
N MET A 270 19.07 24.06 -45.80
CA MET A 270 19.68 24.53 -47.05
C MET A 270 18.71 24.56 -48.24
N GLY A 271 17.41 24.29 -48.03
CA GLY A 271 16.38 24.37 -49.06
C GLY A 271 16.17 23.07 -49.85
N ILE A 272 16.81 21.97 -49.46
CA ILE A 272 16.56 20.65 -50.05
C ILE A 272 15.31 20.06 -49.39
N HIS A 273 14.17 20.25 -50.06
CA HIS A 273 12.87 19.75 -49.62
C HIS A 273 12.31 18.72 -50.62
N GLY A 274 11.21 18.07 -50.23
CA GLY A 274 10.50 17.09 -51.07
C GLY A 274 11.04 15.66 -50.95
N ASP A 275 10.78 14.86 -51.98
CA ASP A 275 10.95 13.41 -51.93
C ASP A 275 12.41 12.96 -51.81
N VAL A 276 13.36 13.73 -52.36
CA VAL A 276 14.80 13.47 -52.23
C VAL A 276 15.26 13.58 -50.77
N HIS A 277 14.75 14.55 -50.02
CA HIS A 277 15.06 14.72 -48.60
C HIS A 277 14.48 13.57 -47.76
N LEU A 278 13.24 13.18 -48.05
CA LEU A 278 12.58 12.06 -47.36
C LEU A 278 13.29 10.73 -47.64
N LEU A 279 13.80 10.53 -48.86
CA LEU A 279 14.62 9.37 -49.24
C LEU A 279 15.91 9.31 -48.42
N LEU A 280 16.62 10.43 -48.25
CA LEU A 280 17.83 10.49 -47.41
C LEU A 280 17.53 10.12 -45.95
N LEU A 281 16.45 10.66 -45.38
CA LEU A 281 16.03 10.36 -44.01
C LEU A 281 15.65 8.87 -43.86
N LEU A 282 15.00 8.28 -44.87
CA LEU A 282 14.67 6.86 -44.92
C LEU A 282 15.93 5.99 -44.95
N MET A 283 16.93 6.34 -45.77
CA MET A 283 18.19 5.60 -45.86
C MET A 283 18.94 5.62 -44.53
N VAL A 284 19.11 6.80 -43.92
CA VAL A 284 19.79 6.95 -42.62
C VAL A 284 19.06 6.17 -41.53
N GLY A 285 17.74 6.31 -41.44
CA GLY A 285 16.95 5.61 -40.43
C GLY A 285 17.02 4.08 -40.60
N THR A 286 17.01 3.59 -41.83
CA THR A 286 17.16 2.15 -42.13
C THR A 286 18.52 1.62 -41.69
N VAL A 287 19.61 2.36 -41.99
CA VAL A 287 20.98 1.99 -41.54
C VAL A 287 21.07 1.96 -40.01
N MET A 288 20.50 2.96 -39.33
CA MET A 288 20.47 3.01 -37.87
C MET A 288 19.72 1.81 -37.27
N MET A 289 18.54 1.50 -37.79
CA MET A 289 17.69 0.41 -37.30
C MET A 289 18.31 -0.97 -37.55
N LEU A 290 18.92 -1.18 -38.72
CA LEU A 290 19.70 -2.39 -39.01
C LEU A 290 20.90 -2.52 -38.05
N GLY A 291 21.59 -1.41 -37.76
CA GLY A 291 22.64 -1.37 -36.75
C GLY A 291 22.16 -1.89 -35.39
N PHE A 292 21.04 -1.36 -34.89
CA PHE A 292 20.43 -1.84 -33.63
C PHE A 292 20.02 -3.33 -33.70
N SER A 293 19.41 -3.79 -34.80
CA SER A 293 19.10 -5.21 -35.00
C SER A 293 20.35 -6.10 -34.93
N ILE A 294 21.46 -5.68 -35.54
CA ILE A 294 22.72 -6.41 -35.50
C ILE A 294 23.25 -6.51 -34.07
N VAL A 295 23.14 -5.46 -33.25
CA VAL A 295 23.53 -5.49 -31.83
C VAL A 295 22.80 -6.61 -31.08
N PHE A 296 21.49 -6.76 -31.30
CA PHE A 296 20.69 -7.82 -30.66
C PHE A 296 21.05 -9.22 -31.17
N VAL A 297 21.34 -9.37 -32.46
CA VAL A 297 21.74 -10.66 -33.05
C VAL A 297 23.11 -11.10 -32.53
N LEU A 298 24.07 -10.17 -32.44
CA LEU A 298 25.42 -10.44 -31.94
C LEU A 298 25.44 -10.64 -30.42
N GLY A 299 24.61 -9.89 -29.67
CA GLY A 299 24.49 -9.98 -28.22
C GLY A 299 23.55 -11.08 -27.71
N ARG A 300 22.98 -11.92 -28.59
CA ARG A 300 21.89 -12.84 -28.25
C ARG A 300 22.21 -13.81 -27.11
N GLU A 301 23.43 -14.36 -27.08
CA GLU A 301 23.83 -15.36 -26.09
C GLU A 301 24.03 -14.74 -24.71
N ALA A 302 24.63 -13.54 -24.67
CA ALA A 302 24.77 -12.76 -23.45
C ALA A 302 23.39 -12.41 -22.87
N LEU A 303 22.48 -11.91 -23.72
CA LEU A 303 21.13 -11.53 -23.34
C LEU A 303 20.30 -12.73 -22.86
N GLN A 304 20.42 -13.88 -23.53
CA GLN A 304 19.77 -15.13 -23.13
C GLN A 304 20.19 -15.59 -21.73
N ARG A 305 21.50 -15.57 -21.42
CA ARG A 305 22.02 -15.97 -20.10
C ARG A 305 21.57 -15.03 -18.99
N ASP A 306 21.59 -13.72 -19.26
CA ASP A 306 21.16 -12.71 -18.29
C ASP A 306 19.66 -12.83 -17.98
N LEU A 307 18.82 -13.01 -19.00
CA LEU A 307 17.37 -13.12 -18.86
C LEU A 307 16.91 -14.45 -18.26
N SER A 308 17.65 -15.54 -18.46
CA SER A 308 17.28 -16.83 -17.91
C SER A 308 17.55 -16.92 -16.41
N GLY A 309 18.63 -16.35 -15.88
CA GLY A 309 19.01 -16.51 -14.47
C GLY A 309 19.18 -17.99 -14.05
N SER A 310 19.53 -18.24 -12.78
CA SER A 310 19.79 -19.60 -12.26
C SER A 310 18.52 -20.39 -11.89
N ALA A 311 17.38 -19.72 -11.69
CA ALA A 311 16.13 -20.31 -11.17
C ALA A 311 14.88 -19.98 -12.03
N ALA A 312 15.00 -19.89 -13.36
CA ALA A 312 13.86 -19.54 -14.20
C ALA A 312 12.85 -20.68 -14.43
N SER A 313 11.56 -20.29 -14.34
CA SER A 313 10.44 -21.07 -14.85
C SER A 313 10.58 -21.38 -16.35
N SER A 314 9.95 -22.47 -16.80
CA SER A 314 10.01 -22.92 -18.20
C SER A 314 9.58 -21.84 -19.20
N GLY A 315 8.58 -21.02 -18.85
CA GLY A 315 8.12 -19.90 -19.67
C GLY A 315 9.18 -18.82 -19.86
N ARG A 316 9.94 -18.48 -18.80
CA ARG A 316 10.99 -17.47 -18.89
C ARG A 316 12.19 -17.91 -19.70
N ARG A 317 12.55 -19.20 -19.64
CA ARG A 317 13.58 -19.76 -20.52
C ARG A 317 13.17 -19.71 -22.00
N ARG A 318 11.89 -19.87 -22.31
CA ARG A 318 11.37 -19.66 -23.68
C ARG A 318 11.44 -18.18 -24.07
N PHE A 319 11.00 -17.29 -23.19
CA PHE A 319 11.08 -15.83 -23.42
C PHE A 319 12.52 -15.38 -23.67
N ALA A 320 13.47 -15.75 -22.81
CA ALA A 320 14.88 -15.40 -22.95
C ALA A 320 15.46 -15.82 -24.29
N ARG A 321 15.09 -17.01 -24.80
CA ARG A 321 15.53 -17.52 -26.12
C ARG A 321 14.94 -16.72 -27.28
N LEU A 322 13.66 -16.39 -27.22
CA LEU A 322 12.94 -15.69 -28.29
C LEU A 322 13.22 -14.19 -28.31
N TYR A 323 13.55 -13.59 -27.17
CA TYR A 323 13.63 -12.15 -27.00
C TYR A 323 14.62 -11.42 -27.93
N PRO A 324 15.90 -11.87 -28.08
CA PRO A 324 16.84 -11.21 -28.99
C PRO A 324 16.36 -11.24 -30.45
N TRP A 325 15.73 -12.35 -30.87
CA TRP A 325 15.16 -12.49 -32.21
C TRP A 325 13.92 -11.62 -32.40
N LEU A 326 13.08 -11.50 -31.38
CA LEU A 326 11.91 -10.62 -31.39
C LEU A 326 12.33 -9.16 -31.53
N MET A 327 13.40 -8.72 -30.84
CA MET A 327 13.95 -7.37 -31.03
C MET A 327 14.59 -7.21 -32.42
N ALA A 328 15.41 -8.16 -32.85
CA ALA A 328 16.10 -8.10 -34.13
C ALA A 328 15.13 -7.99 -35.33
N ALA A 329 14.00 -8.71 -35.29
CA ALA A 329 12.95 -8.65 -36.30
C ALA A 329 11.93 -7.52 -36.05
N GLY A 330 11.67 -7.20 -34.79
CA GLY A 330 10.70 -6.17 -34.39
C GLY A 330 11.16 -4.74 -34.69
N ILE A 331 12.47 -4.45 -34.57
CA ILE A 331 13.03 -3.12 -34.86
C ILE A 331 12.79 -2.70 -36.33
N PRO A 332 13.09 -3.53 -37.35
CA PRO A 332 12.77 -3.22 -38.75
C PRO A 332 11.26 -3.10 -39.03
N VAL A 333 10.43 -3.92 -38.37
CA VAL A 333 8.97 -3.84 -38.51
C VAL A 333 8.44 -2.53 -37.94
N LEU A 334 8.92 -2.15 -36.75
CA LEU A 334 8.60 -0.87 -36.12
C LEU A 334 9.04 0.30 -37.02
N TRP A 335 10.23 0.21 -37.61
CA TRP A 335 10.71 1.21 -38.57
C TRP A 335 9.81 1.30 -39.81
N ALA A 336 9.45 0.17 -40.42
CA ALA A 336 8.56 0.13 -41.57
C ALA A 336 7.19 0.76 -41.27
N LEU A 337 6.65 0.53 -40.06
CA LEU A 337 5.42 1.15 -39.60
C LEU A 337 5.56 2.68 -39.45
N LEU A 338 6.67 3.18 -38.90
CA LEU A 338 6.94 4.62 -38.80
C LEU A 338 7.10 5.27 -40.19
N VAL A 339 7.73 4.57 -41.13
CA VAL A 339 7.85 5.01 -42.52
C VAL A 339 6.47 5.06 -43.18
N GLY A 340 5.64 4.03 -43.03
CA GLY A 340 4.26 4.03 -43.53
C GLY A 340 3.45 5.22 -43.00
N MET A 341 3.52 5.49 -41.69
CA MET A 341 2.90 6.66 -41.08
C MET A 341 3.42 7.98 -41.68
N ALA A 342 4.75 8.11 -41.87
CA ALA A 342 5.35 9.28 -42.49
C ALA A 342 4.81 9.51 -43.92
N THR A 343 4.67 8.44 -44.71
CA THR A 343 4.18 8.53 -46.10
C THR A 343 2.70 8.92 -46.21
N LEU A 344 1.90 8.58 -45.20
CA LEU A 344 0.48 8.95 -45.13
C LEU A 344 0.27 10.43 -44.72
N GLY A 345 1.33 11.22 -44.56
CA GLY A 345 1.23 12.63 -44.16
C GLY A 345 0.94 12.85 -42.68
N THR A 346 0.94 11.78 -41.87
CA THR A 346 0.90 11.91 -40.41
C THR A 346 2.27 12.33 -39.89
N THR A 347 2.32 13.15 -38.84
CA THR A 347 3.61 13.54 -38.23
C THR A 347 4.32 12.27 -37.73
N PRO A 348 5.48 11.90 -38.30
CA PRO A 348 6.12 10.66 -37.94
C PRO A 348 6.58 10.70 -36.49
N LEU A 349 6.19 9.70 -35.71
CA LEU A 349 6.50 9.59 -34.29
C LEU A 349 7.87 8.95 -34.08
N PHE A 350 8.90 9.46 -34.76
CA PHE A 350 10.27 8.92 -34.67
C PHE A 350 10.78 8.88 -33.22
N GLY A 351 10.43 9.88 -32.41
CA GLY A 351 10.74 9.89 -30.97
C GLY A 351 10.08 8.75 -30.20
N ALA A 352 8.84 8.39 -30.54
CA ALA A 352 8.13 7.25 -29.95
C ALA A 352 8.73 5.91 -30.36
N GLY A 353 9.18 5.79 -31.61
CA GLY A 353 9.93 4.64 -32.09
C GLY A 353 11.22 4.43 -31.30
N LEU A 354 12.03 5.48 -31.17
CA LEU A 354 13.28 5.42 -30.41
C LEU A 354 13.08 5.14 -28.92
N SER A 355 12.05 5.74 -28.30
CA SER A 355 11.72 5.43 -26.89
C SER A 355 11.23 3.99 -26.72
N THR A 356 10.49 3.46 -27.70
CA THR A 356 10.09 2.04 -27.73
C THR A 356 11.29 1.11 -27.75
N ILE A 357 12.25 1.37 -28.63
CA ILE A 357 13.48 0.58 -28.73
C ILE A 357 14.28 0.71 -27.42
N ALA A 358 14.45 1.92 -26.88
CA ALA A 358 15.21 2.14 -25.66
C ALA A 358 14.59 1.42 -24.44
N ILE A 359 13.28 1.54 -24.25
CA ILE A 359 12.55 0.91 -23.15
C ILE A 359 12.62 -0.61 -23.27
N LEU A 360 12.31 -1.18 -24.44
CA LEU A 360 12.38 -2.62 -24.64
C LEU A 360 13.82 -3.13 -24.51
N SER A 361 14.83 -2.36 -24.92
CA SER A 361 16.24 -2.77 -24.73
C SER A 361 16.63 -2.89 -23.25
N VAL A 362 16.23 -1.92 -22.43
CA VAL A 362 16.73 -1.78 -21.05
C VAL A 362 15.85 -2.50 -20.01
N TRP A 363 14.53 -2.48 -20.19
CA TRP A 363 13.56 -2.99 -19.21
C TRP A 363 13.80 -4.45 -18.80
N PRO A 364 13.96 -5.42 -19.73
CA PRO A 364 14.16 -6.82 -19.38
C PRO A 364 15.46 -7.09 -18.61
N MET A 365 16.50 -6.28 -18.86
CA MET A 365 17.78 -6.36 -18.16
C MET A 365 17.65 -5.87 -16.72
N PHE A 366 16.91 -4.78 -16.50
CA PHE A 366 16.57 -4.29 -15.16
C PHE A 366 15.71 -5.31 -14.40
N ASP A 367 14.71 -5.90 -15.06
CA ASP A 367 13.87 -6.95 -14.49
C ASP A 367 14.69 -8.18 -14.07
N ALA A 368 15.62 -8.63 -14.91
CA ALA A 368 16.54 -9.72 -14.59
C ALA A 368 17.46 -9.39 -13.40
N ALA A 369 17.98 -8.16 -13.33
CA ALA A 369 18.82 -7.70 -12.21
C ALA A 369 18.04 -7.69 -10.88
N ALA A 370 16.84 -7.09 -10.87
CA ALA A 370 16.01 -7.04 -9.68
C ALA A 370 15.55 -8.41 -9.19
N GLN A 371 15.34 -9.36 -10.12
CA GLN A 371 15.01 -10.73 -9.76
C GLN A 371 16.17 -11.50 -9.12
N ARG A 372 17.37 -11.37 -9.68
CA ARG A 372 18.58 -11.99 -9.11
C ARG A 372 18.81 -11.53 -7.68
N GLU A 373 18.68 -10.23 -7.45
CA GLU A 373 18.80 -9.65 -6.12
C GLU A 373 17.72 -10.19 -5.17
N SER A 374 16.45 -10.17 -5.60
CA SER A 374 15.35 -10.68 -4.76
C SER A 374 15.56 -12.15 -4.39
N HIS A 375 16.08 -12.97 -5.31
CA HIS A 375 16.33 -14.39 -5.07
C HIS A 375 17.47 -14.60 -4.06
N ASN A 376 18.57 -13.85 -4.19
CA ASN A 376 19.70 -13.92 -3.26
C ASN A 376 19.30 -13.54 -1.82
N LEU A 377 18.33 -12.64 -1.67
CA LEU A 377 17.86 -12.15 -0.37
C LEU A 377 16.83 -13.07 0.30
N THR A 378 16.11 -13.93 -0.44
CA THR A 378 15.06 -14.83 0.09
C THR A 378 15.55 -15.83 1.15
N GLY A 379 16.86 -16.00 1.35
CA GLY A 379 17.46 -16.85 2.39
C GLY A 379 18.17 -16.08 3.51
N SER A 380 18.20 -14.74 3.46
CA SER A 380 18.99 -13.90 4.37
C SER A 380 18.21 -13.42 5.61
N GLY A 381 16.95 -13.84 5.78
CA GLY A 381 16.08 -13.38 6.86
C GLY A 381 15.43 -12.00 6.64
N ASP A 382 15.67 -11.34 5.50
CA ASP A 382 15.05 -10.06 5.14
C ASP A 382 13.87 -10.25 4.17
N ASP A 383 12.65 -10.22 4.72
CA ASP A 383 11.40 -10.35 3.95
C ASP A 383 10.99 -9.09 3.17
N VAL A 384 11.63 -7.94 3.45
CA VAL A 384 11.17 -6.63 2.96
C VAL A 384 11.78 -6.27 1.64
N THR A 385 13.10 -6.37 1.55
CA THR A 385 13.83 -6.00 0.34
C THR A 385 13.35 -6.78 -0.90
N PRO A 386 13.13 -8.11 -0.86
CA PRO A 386 12.53 -8.84 -1.99
C PRO A 386 11.14 -8.35 -2.39
N SER A 387 10.33 -7.95 -1.41
CA SER A 387 8.95 -7.47 -1.62
C SER A 387 8.95 -6.07 -2.24
N VAL A 388 9.81 -5.18 -1.77
CA VAL A 388 10.05 -3.84 -2.34
C VAL A 388 10.56 -3.95 -3.78
N LEU A 389 11.51 -4.85 -4.05
CA LEU A 389 12.02 -5.07 -5.41
C LEU A 389 10.93 -5.56 -6.37
N ARG A 390 10.00 -6.41 -5.92
CA ARG A 390 8.84 -6.83 -6.74
C ARG A 390 7.92 -5.65 -7.07
N VAL A 391 7.61 -4.81 -6.09
CA VAL A 391 6.78 -3.61 -6.30
C VAL A 391 7.47 -2.64 -7.26
N LEU A 392 8.76 -2.37 -7.04
CA LEU A 392 9.56 -1.48 -7.89
C LEU A 392 9.58 -1.96 -9.35
N ARG A 393 9.73 -3.27 -9.58
CA ARG A 393 9.65 -3.85 -10.93
C ARG A 393 8.30 -3.55 -11.58
N ILE A 394 7.19 -3.88 -10.93
CA ILE A 394 5.86 -3.63 -11.51
C ILE A 394 5.65 -2.13 -11.75
N ALA A 395 6.08 -1.26 -10.82
CA ALA A 395 5.99 0.19 -10.97
C ALA A 395 6.75 0.71 -12.19
N VAL A 396 7.99 0.26 -12.39
CA VAL A 396 8.80 0.64 -13.56
C VAL A 396 8.21 0.07 -14.86
N ALA A 397 7.60 -1.13 -14.82
CA ALA A 397 6.88 -1.69 -15.98
C ALA A 397 5.68 -0.82 -16.39
N VAL A 398 4.86 -0.43 -15.41
CA VAL A 398 3.68 0.44 -15.62
C VAL A 398 4.11 1.83 -16.10
N GLY A 399 5.16 2.40 -15.49
CA GLY A 399 5.73 3.68 -15.92
C GLY A 399 6.32 3.62 -17.33
N SER A 400 6.98 2.52 -17.69
CA SER A 400 7.48 2.29 -19.04
C SER A 400 6.34 2.23 -20.05
N LEU A 401 5.26 1.50 -19.75
CA LEU A 401 4.06 1.45 -20.58
C LEU A 401 3.41 2.83 -20.74
N PHE A 402 3.35 3.63 -19.67
CA PHE A 402 2.85 5.01 -19.71
C PHE A 402 3.65 5.89 -20.67
N ILE A 403 4.99 5.83 -20.61
CA ILE A 403 5.87 6.56 -21.52
C ILE A 403 5.66 6.12 -22.98
N LEU A 404 5.43 4.83 -23.22
CA LEU A 404 5.13 4.33 -24.56
C LEU A 404 3.78 4.85 -25.06
N LEU A 405 2.72 4.73 -24.26
CA LEU A 405 1.39 5.18 -24.65
C LEU A 405 1.35 6.69 -24.94
N THR A 406 1.94 7.50 -24.07
CA THR A 406 2.08 8.95 -24.29
C THR A 406 2.95 9.26 -25.52
N GLY A 407 4.07 8.56 -25.70
CA GLY A 407 4.96 8.74 -26.85
C GLY A 407 4.28 8.47 -28.18
N TRP A 408 3.49 7.41 -28.26
CA TRP A 408 2.69 7.05 -29.43
C TRP A 408 1.45 7.93 -29.62
N ARG A 409 1.32 9.01 -28.83
CA ARG A 409 0.18 9.94 -28.85
C ARG A 409 -1.16 9.23 -28.67
N PHE A 410 -1.18 8.08 -27.99
CA PHE A 410 -2.43 7.60 -27.41
C PHE A 410 -2.82 8.65 -26.39
N ASP A 411 -3.92 9.33 -26.66
CA ASP A 411 -4.27 10.54 -25.95
C ASP A 411 -4.90 10.23 -24.60
N LEU A 412 -4.06 10.08 -23.59
CA LEU A 412 -4.46 9.71 -22.24
C LEU A 412 -5.12 10.88 -21.49
N LEU A 413 -5.00 12.11 -22.02
CA LEU A 413 -5.48 13.35 -21.42
C LEU A 413 -6.64 14.01 -22.21
N GLY A 414 -7.17 13.38 -23.26
CA GLY A 414 -8.47 13.70 -23.87
C GLY A 414 -8.45 14.81 -24.94
N ARG A 415 -7.39 14.95 -25.73
CA ARG A 415 -7.25 16.00 -26.77
C ARG A 415 -7.58 15.53 -28.22
N THR A 416 -7.93 14.26 -28.45
CA THR A 416 -8.31 13.65 -29.75
C THR A 416 -9.31 12.49 -29.57
N ASP A 417 -9.92 12.01 -30.68
CA ASP A 417 -10.98 11.00 -30.82
C ASP A 417 -11.44 10.28 -29.53
N ALA A 418 -12.72 10.45 -29.19
CA ALA A 418 -13.31 10.10 -27.90
C ALA A 418 -13.14 8.63 -27.46
N VAL A 419 -12.96 7.70 -28.39
CA VAL A 419 -12.91 6.25 -28.08
C VAL A 419 -11.50 5.78 -27.75
N ALA A 420 -10.48 6.20 -28.52
CA ALA A 420 -9.10 5.76 -28.29
C ALA A 420 -8.49 6.36 -27.00
N SER A 421 -8.87 7.60 -26.69
CA SER A 421 -8.47 8.29 -25.46
C SER A 421 -9.11 7.66 -24.21
N ALA A 422 -10.39 7.26 -24.29
CA ALA A 422 -11.09 6.60 -23.19
C ALA A 422 -10.49 5.23 -22.84
N VAL A 423 -10.17 4.40 -23.84
CA VAL A 423 -9.57 3.07 -23.62
C VAL A 423 -8.16 3.18 -23.04
N GLY A 424 -7.33 4.06 -23.60
CA GLY A 424 -5.96 4.26 -23.12
C GLY A 424 -5.93 4.75 -21.67
N ARG A 425 -6.76 5.73 -21.33
CA ARG A 425 -6.88 6.26 -19.96
C ARG A 425 -7.40 5.21 -18.99
N GLY A 426 -8.44 4.47 -19.38
CA GLY A 426 -9.00 3.38 -18.56
C GLY A 426 -7.94 2.31 -18.24
N LEU A 427 -7.18 1.84 -19.23
CA LEU A 427 -6.12 0.83 -19.02
C LEU A 427 -5.03 1.32 -18.07
N LEU A 428 -4.65 2.59 -18.13
CA LEU A 428 -3.67 3.17 -17.22
C LEU A 428 -4.20 3.32 -15.81
N GLU A 429 -5.41 3.85 -15.64
CA GLU A 429 -6.05 3.97 -14.33
C GLU A 429 -6.15 2.58 -13.69
N VAL A 430 -6.57 1.56 -14.45
CA VAL A 430 -6.57 0.16 -14.00
C VAL A 430 -5.17 -0.32 -13.61
N GLY A 431 -4.16 -0.07 -14.44
CA GLY A 431 -2.77 -0.47 -14.15
C GLY A 431 -2.22 0.17 -12.86
N VAL A 432 -2.48 1.46 -12.65
CA VAL A 432 -2.08 2.20 -11.44
C VAL A 432 -2.83 1.68 -10.22
N VAL A 433 -4.14 1.46 -10.32
CA VAL A 433 -4.95 0.90 -9.23
C VAL A 433 -4.46 -0.49 -8.83
N LEU A 434 -4.15 -1.36 -9.80
CA LEU A 434 -3.58 -2.68 -9.52
C LEU A 434 -2.20 -2.58 -8.85
N LEU A 435 -1.36 -1.64 -9.29
CA LEU A 435 -0.06 -1.40 -8.66
C LEU A 435 -0.21 -0.95 -7.20
N VAL A 436 -1.10 0.00 -6.93
CA VAL A 436 -1.38 0.50 -5.58
C VAL A 436 -1.96 -0.61 -4.71
N ALA A 437 -2.97 -1.35 -5.20
CA ALA A 437 -3.58 -2.47 -4.49
C ALA A 437 -2.55 -3.55 -4.16
N TYR A 438 -1.70 -3.92 -5.12
CA TYR A 438 -0.62 -4.87 -4.90
C TYR A 438 0.41 -4.36 -3.89
N SER A 439 0.74 -3.06 -3.92
CA SER A 439 1.67 -2.44 -2.98
C SER A 439 1.12 -2.45 -1.55
N LEU A 440 -0.15 -2.06 -1.37
CA LEU A 440 -0.83 -2.13 -0.07
C LEU A 440 -0.89 -3.57 0.46
N TRP A 441 -1.19 -4.53 -0.42
CA TRP A 441 -1.18 -5.95 -0.08
C TRP A 441 0.22 -6.41 0.37
N GLN A 442 1.28 -6.01 -0.32
CA GLN A 442 2.65 -6.36 0.06
C GLN A 442 3.04 -5.76 1.41
N ILE A 443 2.68 -4.49 1.66
CA ILE A 443 2.92 -3.84 2.96
C ILE A 443 2.20 -4.60 4.08
N LEU A 444 0.91 -4.91 3.90
CA LEU A 444 0.14 -5.69 4.87
C LEU A 444 0.75 -7.08 5.10
N ASN A 445 1.17 -7.75 4.03
CA ASN A 445 1.75 -9.09 4.08
C ASN A 445 3.10 -9.11 4.81
N VAL A 446 3.98 -8.16 4.50
CA VAL A 446 5.27 -7.98 5.16
C VAL A 446 5.07 -7.64 6.63
N TRP A 447 4.18 -6.72 6.96
CA TRP A 447 3.89 -6.34 8.33
C TRP A 447 3.35 -7.53 9.14
N ALA A 448 2.41 -8.29 8.58
CA ALA A 448 1.86 -9.48 9.22
C ALA A 448 2.94 -10.55 9.43
N ASN A 449 3.76 -10.84 8.41
CA ASN A 449 4.83 -11.84 8.54
C ASN A 449 5.89 -11.42 9.56
N ARG A 450 6.30 -10.15 9.58
CA ARG A 450 7.24 -9.61 10.58
C ARG A 450 6.72 -9.78 11.99
N LYS A 451 5.44 -9.47 12.22
CA LYS A 451 4.83 -9.62 13.55
C LYS A 451 4.78 -11.07 14.01
N ILE A 452 4.47 -12.00 13.12
CA ILE A 452 4.51 -13.45 13.41
C ILE A 452 5.95 -13.90 13.72
N ALA A 453 6.92 -13.45 12.93
CA ALA A 453 8.33 -13.83 13.10
C ALA A 453 8.95 -13.30 14.40
N GLU A 454 8.64 -12.05 14.79
CA GLU A 454 9.03 -11.49 16.09
C GLU A 454 8.51 -12.32 17.25
N GLU A 455 7.25 -12.76 17.17
CA GLU A 455 6.61 -13.58 18.21
C GLU A 455 7.20 -15.00 18.26
N ASP A 456 7.42 -15.63 17.11
CA ASP A 456 8.06 -16.95 17.04
C ASP A 456 9.51 -16.90 17.58
N ALA A 457 10.24 -15.80 17.36
CA ALA A 457 11.58 -15.60 17.91
C ALA A 457 11.56 -15.40 19.45
N SER A 458 10.60 -14.64 19.99
CA SER A 458 10.47 -14.47 21.44
C SER A 458 10.16 -15.79 22.17
N LEU A 459 9.36 -16.67 21.56
CA LEU A 459 9.02 -17.99 22.11
C LEU A 459 10.23 -18.92 22.24
N ILE A 460 11.15 -18.86 21.26
CA ILE A 460 12.36 -19.68 21.26
C ILE A 460 13.37 -19.17 22.30
N SER A 461 13.40 -17.86 22.56
CA SER A 461 14.28 -17.24 23.55
C SER A 461 13.83 -17.50 25.00
N GLU A 462 12.51 -17.52 25.28
CA GLU A 462 11.98 -17.79 26.63
C GLU A 462 11.97 -19.29 26.99
N GLY A 463 12.05 -20.18 26.00
CA GLY A 463 12.03 -21.64 26.22
C GLY A 463 13.29 -22.25 26.86
N HIS A 464 14.29 -21.46 27.27
CA HIS A 464 15.53 -21.96 27.90
C HIS A 464 15.56 -21.87 29.44
N ASP A 465 14.55 -21.27 30.09
CA ASP A 465 14.52 -21.09 31.55
C ASP A 465 13.21 -21.67 32.15
N SER A 466 12.91 -22.93 31.86
CA SER A 466 11.70 -23.60 32.36
C SER A 466 11.94 -24.28 33.71
N SER A 467 11.87 -23.53 34.81
CA SER A 467 11.54 -24.06 36.14
C SER A 467 10.42 -23.32 36.88
N GLU A 468 9.97 -22.17 36.39
CA GLU A 468 8.77 -21.52 36.92
C GLU A 468 7.68 -21.55 35.86
N MET A 469 6.70 -22.41 36.07
CA MET A 469 5.50 -22.51 35.26
C MET A 469 4.65 -21.26 35.54
N GLU A 470 5.00 -20.12 34.93
CA GLU A 470 4.15 -18.94 34.92
C GLU A 470 2.86 -19.30 34.14
N ILE A 471 1.79 -19.53 34.89
CA ILE A 471 0.43 -19.74 34.38
C ILE A 471 -0.05 -18.38 33.83
N GLY A 472 0.48 -17.96 32.67
CA GLY A 472 0.34 -16.59 32.19
C GLY A 472 0.47 -16.37 30.68
N GLY A 473 1.09 -17.29 29.93
CA GLY A 473 1.48 -17.17 28.50
C GLY A 473 0.35 -17.12 27.45
N ALA A 474 -0.81 -16.55 27.76
CA ALA A 474 -2.00 -16.61 26.91
C ALA A 474 -2.06 -15.56 25.77
N GLY A 475 -1.08 -14.65 25.67
CA GLY A 475 -0.99 -13.65 24.59
C GLY A 475 -0.41 -14.21 23.30
N LEU A 476 0.64 -15.03 23.41
CA LEU A 476 1.49 -15.47 22.30
C LEU A 476 0.81 -16.46 21.34
N SER A 477 -0.08 -17.33 21.84
CA SER A 477 -0.80 -18.31 20.99
C SER A 477 -1.98 -17.71 20.21
N ARG A 478 -2.59 -16.63 20.71
CA ARG A 478 -3.78 -16.02 20.10
C ARG A 478 -3.47 -15.14 18.90
N MET A 479 -2.36 -14.39 18.92
CA MET A 479 -1.96 -13.55 17.78
C MET A 479 -1.65 -14.40 16.54
N ARG A 480 -1.01 -15.57 16.72
CA ARG A 480 -0.74 -16.53 15.63
C ARG A 480 -1.99 -17.06 14.93
N THR A 481 -3.13 -17.10 15.61
CA THR A 481 -4.41 -17.57 15.06
C THR A 481 -5.29 -16.44 14.52
N LEU A 482 -5.25 -15.24 15.13
CA LEU A 482 -6.02 -14.07 14.70
C LEU A 482 -5.38 -13.32 13.52
N LEU A 483 -4.06 -13.22 13.49
CA LEU A 483 -3.34 -12.43 12.49
C LEU A 483 -3.53 -12.93 11.04
N PRO A 484 -3.59 -14.25 10.77
CA PRO A 484 -3.98 -14.76 9.45
C PRO A 484 -5.39 -14.33 9.03
N LEU A 485 -6.35 -14.24 9.96
CA LEU A 485 -7.71 -13.79 9.68
C LEU A 485 -7.72 -12.31 9.31
N PHE A 486 -7.02 -11.45 10.04
CA PHE A 486 -6.87 -10.03 9.70
C PHE A 486 -6.20 -9.82 8.35
N ARG A 487 -5.16 -10.61 8.04
CA ARG A 487 -4.50 -10.58 6.74
C ARG A 487 -5.47 -10.95 5.62
N ARG A 488 -6.30 -12.00 5.79
CA ARG A 488 -7.31 -12.39 4.81
C ARG A 488 -8.41 -11.34 4.66
N ALA A 489 -8.89 -10.78 5.76
CA ALA A 489 -9.86 -9.69 5.74
C ALA A 489 -9.31 -8.46 4.98
N GLY A 490 -8.08 -8.05 5.28
CA GLY A 490 -7.41 -6.96 4.56
C GLY A 490 -7.21 -7.25 3.07
N GLN A 491 -6.88 -8.50 2.70
CA GLN A 491 -6.80 -8.92 1.30
C GLN A 491 -8.14 -8.69 0.57
N VAL A 492 -9.24 -9.17 1.16
CA VAL A 492 -10.58 -9.07 0.58
C VAL A 492 -10.99 -7.60 0.47
N THR A 493 -10.77 -6.80 1.51
CA THR A 493 -11.08 -5.36 1.50
C THR A 493 -10.31 -4.62 0.40
N ILE A 494 -8.99 -4.83 0.28
CA ILE A 494 -8.18 -4.21 -0.78
C ILE A 494 -8.66 -4.65 -2.17
N ALA A 495 -8.97 -5.94 -2.36
CA ALA A 495 -9.43 -6.46 -3.64
C ALA A 495 -10.79 -5.88 -4.04
N VAL A 496 -11.74 -5.77 -3.10
CA VAL A 496 -13.07 -5.20 -3.33
C VAL A 496 -13.00 -3.72 -3.67
N ILE A 497 -12.17 -2.93 -2.96
CA ILE A 497 -11.95 -1.52 -3.27
C ILE A 497 -11.29 -1.35 -4.65
N ALA A 498 -10.24 -2.12 -4.93
CA ALA A 498 -9.56 -2.09 -6.23
C ALA A 498 -10.51 -2.43 -7.38
N LEU A 499 -11.35 -3.45 -7.20
CA LEU A 499 -12.37 -3.85 -8.18
C LEU A 499 -13.38 -2.71 -8.43
N MET A 500 -13.87 -2.04 -7.38
CA MET A 500 -14.76 -0.90 -7.53
C MET A 500 -14.12 0.24 -8.30
N ILE A 501 -12.87 0.59 -8.00
CA ILE A 501 -12.17 1.68 -8.72
C ILE A 501 -11.95 1.28 -10.19
N ILE A 502 -11.60 0.02 -10.48
CA ILE A 502 -11.46 -0.51 -11.84
C ILE A 502 -12.78 -0.45 -12.61
N LEU A 503 -13.90 -0.84 -11.99
CA LEU A 503 -15.23 -0.74 -12.61
C LEU A 503 -15.56 0.72 -12.93
N SER A 504 -15.26 1.64 -12.01
CA SER A 504 -15.48 3.07 -12.20
C SER A 504 -14.63 3.65 -13.33
N SER A 505 -13.37 3.24 -13.47
CA SER A 505 -12.49 3.73 -14.55
C SER A 505 -12.89 3.20 -15.92
N LEU A 506 -13.57 2.05 -15.97
CA LEU A 506 -14.20 1.52 -17.19
C LEU A 506 -15.55 2.17 -17.51
N GLY A 507 -15.99 3.15 -16.73
CA GLY A 507 -17.26 3.86 -16.93
C GLY A 507 -18.48 3.10 -16.41
N VAL A 508 -18.30 2.00 -15.66
CA VAL A 508 -19.41 1.28 -15.02
C VAL A 508 -19.90 2.07 -13.82
N ASN A 509 -21.20 2.32 -13.73
CA ASN A 509 -21.80 2.95 -12.55
C ASN A 509 -21.65 2.03 -11.33
N ILE A 510 -20.81 2.43 -10.37
CA ILE A 510 -20.57 1.69 -9.14
C ILE A 510 -21.62 1.92 -8.05
N ALA A 511 -22.60 2.81 -8.24
CA ALA A 511 -23.61 3.11 -7.21
C ALA A 511 -24.36 1.85 -6.71
N PRO A 512 -24.79 0.88 -7.55
CA PRO A 512 -25.41 -0.34 -7.07
C PRO A 512 -24.45 -1.23 -6.26
N VAL A 513 -23.19 -1.33 -6.70
CA VAL A 513 -22.16 -2.11 -6.00
C VAL A 513 -21.83 -1.48 -4.65
N LEU A 514 -21.72 -0.15 -4.62
CA LEU A 514 -21.48 0.63 -3.41
C LEU A 514 -22.67 0.53 -2.44
N ALA A 515 -23.91 0.55 -2.94
CA ALA A 515 -25.11 0.33 -2.15
C ALA A 515 -25.14 -1.08 -1.53
N GLY A 516 -24.85 -2.12 -2.33
CA GLY A 516 -24.75 -3.50 -1.85
C GLY A 516 -23.64 -3.69 -0.81
N ALA A 517 -22.45 -3.14 -1.07
CA ALA A 517 -21.34 -3.13 -0.12
C ALA A 517 -21.69 -2.37 1.16
N GLY A 518 -22.47 -1.29 1.06
CA GLY A 518 -22.99 -0.54 2.20
C GLY A 518 -23.91 -1.38 3.10
N VAL A 519 -24.81 -2.17 2.53
CA VAL A 519 -25.68 -3.09 3.30
C VAL A 519 -24.87 -4.17 4.01
N VAL A 520 -23.88 -4.77 3.33
CA VAL A 520 -22.95 -5.73 3.96
C VAL A 520 -22.15 -5.06 5.07
N GLY A 521 -21.67 -3.83 4.84
CA GLY A 521 -20.97 -3.02 5.83
C GLY A 521 -21.82 -2.72 7.06
N LEU A 522 -23.11 -2.39 6.87
CA LEU A 522 -24.07 -2.21 7.95
C LEU A 522 -24.28 -3.49 8.76
N ALA A 523 -24.42 -4.64 8.10
CA ALA A 523 -24.56 -5.93 8.78
C ALA A 523 -23.34 -6.27 9.64
N ILE A 524 -22.13 -6.05 9.11
CA ILE A 524 -20.88 -6.22 9.88
C ILE A 524 -20.78 -5.19 11.01
N GLY A 525 -21.22 -3.94 10.77
CA GLY A 525 -21.27 -2.88 11.78
C GLY A 525 -22.16 -3.24 12.96
N PHE A 526 -23.38 -3.72 12.69
CA PHE A 526 -24.29 -4.19 13.74
C PHE A 526 -23.75 -5.42 14.46
N GLY A 527 -23.13 -6.36 13.74
CA GLY A 527 -22.51 -7.54 14.35
C GLY A 527 -21.28 -7.23 15.22
N SER A 528 -20.61 -6.10 15.00
CA SER A 528 -19.41 -5.68 15.76
C SER A 528 -19.68 -4.58 16.79
N GLN A 529 -20.94 -4.14 16.95
CA GLN A 529 -21.30 -3.05 17.86
C GLN A 529 -20.89 -3.32 19.32
N THR A 530 -21.06 -4.55 19.80
CA THR A 530 -20.69 -4.94 21.17
C THR A 530 -19.19 -4.87 21.39
N LEU A 531 -18.39 -5.31 20.42
CA LEU A 531 -16.92 -5.23 20.48
C LEU A 531 -16.45 -3.77 20.58
N VAL A 532 -17.02 -2.88 19.78
CA VAL A 532 -16.67 -1.45 19.82
C VAL A 532 -17.07 -0.84 21.15
N ARG A 533 -18.28 -1.15 21.65
CA ARG A 533 -18.73 -0.72 22.97
C ARG A 533 -17.77 -1.17 24.07
N ASP A 534 -17.33 -2.44 24.06
CA ASP A 534 -16.40 -2.97 25.04
C ASP A 534 -15.06 -2.24 25.04
N ILE A 535 -14.46 -1.99 23.86
CA ILE A 535 -13.16 -1.34 23.75
C ILE A 535 -13.25 0.11 24.24
N VAL A 536 -14.29 0.84 23.82
CA VAL A 536 -14.48 2.24 24.21
C VAL A 536 -14.77 2.36 25.70
N SER A 537 -15.68 1.54 26.25
CA SER A 537 -15.96 1.51 27.68
C SER A 537 -14.71 1.14 28.49
N GLY A 538 -13.93 0.15 28.04
CA GLY A 538 -12.67 -0.23 28.68
C GLY A 538 -11.65 0.90 28.72
N ALA A 539 -11.51 1.65 27.62
CA ALA A 539 -10.62 2.81 27.57
C ALA A 539 -11.03 3.90 28.57
N PHE A 540 -12.33 4.19 28.70
CA PHE A 540 -12.84 5.13 29.70
C PHE A 540 -12.59 4.65 31.14
N PHE A 541 -12.87 3.37 31.45
CA PHE A 541 -12.58 2.83 32.79
C PHE A 541 -11.10 2.91 33.18
N LEU A 542 -10.19 2.71 32.22
CA LEU A 542 -8.75 2.81 32.43
C LEU A 542 -8.30 4.27 32.59
N MET A 543 -8.84 5.17 31.77
CA MET A 543 -8.54 6.60 31.83
C MET A 543 -9.03 7.23 33.14
N ASP A 544 -10.22 6.83 33.62
CA ASP A 544 -10.78 7.26 34.90
C ASP A 544 -10.16 6.54 36.10
N ASP A 545 -9.20 5.63 35.84
CA ASP A 545 -8.57 4.77 36.83
C ASP A 545 -9.62 4.13 37.75
N ALA A 546 -10.69 3.52 37.21
CA ALA A 546 -11.80 3.02 38.04
C ALA A 546 -11.40 1.82 38.92
N PHE A 547 -10.42 1.03 38.47
CA PHE A 547 -9.88 -0.14 39.16
C PHE A 547 -8.45 -0.46 38.72
N ARG A 548 -7.69 -1.11 39.60
CA ARG A 548 -6.33 -1.60 39.34
C ARG A 548 -6.22 -3.09 39.56
N LEU A 549 -5.14 -3.69 39.04
CA LEU A 549 -4.79 -5.09 39.29
C LEU A 549 -4.68 -5.33 40.82
N GLY A 550 -5.34 -6.38 41.30
CA GLY A 550 -5.38 -6.77 42.71
C GLY A 550 -6.49 -6.12 43.55
N GLU A 551 -7.19 -5.11 43.06
CA GLU A 551 -8.28 -4.46 43.81
C GLU A 551 -9.55 -5.32 43.86
N TYR A 552 -10.29 -5.24 44.97
CA TYR A 552 -11.55 -5.96 45.15
C TYR A 552 -12.73 -5.11 44.69
N VAL A 553 -13.41 -5.55 43.63
CA VAL A 553 -14.47 -4.80 42.97
C VAL A 553 -15.77 -5.61 42.91
N ASP A 554 -16.86 -4.87 42.82
CA ASP A 554 -18.22 -5.39 42.71
C ASP A 554 -18.92 -4.73 41.53
N LEU A 555 -19.33 -5.57 40.58
CA LEU A 555 -20.01 -5.19 39.35
C LEU A 555 -21.54 -5.38 39.43
N GLY A 556 -22.09 -5.64 40.62
CA GLY A 556 -23.48 -5.99 40.85
C GLY A 556 -23.66 -7.51 40.97
N ASP A 557 -23.61 -8.20 39.83
CA ASP A 557 -23.84 -9.65 39.76
C ASP A 557 -22.59 -10.47 40.09
N VAL A 558 -21.42 -9.88 39.90
CA VAL A 558 -20.11 -10.53 40.07
C VAL A 558 -19.22 -9.70 40.97
N LYS A 559 -18.59 -10.35 41.95
CA LYS A 559 -17.63 -9.75 42.88
C LYS A 559 -16.34 -10.54 42.91
N GLY A 560 -15.22 -9.85 43.02
CA GLY A 560 -13.92 -10.51 43.10
C GLY A 560 -12.74 -9.55 43.04
N SER A 561 -11.55 -10.10 43.19
CA SER A 561 -10.30 -9.37 42.99
C SER A 561 -9.94 -9.32 41.51
N VAL A 562 -9.50 -8.17 41.02
CA VAL A 562 -9.04 -8.00 39.63
C VAL A 562 -7.74 -8.78 39.42
N GLU A 563 -7.78 -9.80 38.57
CA GLU A 563 -6.61 -10.64 38.27
C GLU A 563 -5.94 -10.21 36.96
N ARG A 564 -6.73 -9.91 35.93
CA ARG A 564 -6.23 -9.50 34.62
C ARG A 564 -7.15 -8.49 33.98
N ILE A 565 -6.57 -7.47 33.38
CA ILE A 565 -7.25 -6.48 32.55
C ILE A 565 -6.88 -6.78 31.10
N ALA A 566 -7.85 -7.24 30.31
CA ALA A 566 -7.67 -7.42 28.87
C ALA A 566 -8.20 -6.20 28.11
N THR A 567 -7.96 -6.12 26.80
CA THR A 567 -8.40 -4.99 25.97
C THR A 567 -9.92 -4.81 25.91
N ARG A 568 -10.70 -5.91 26.01
CA ARG A 568 -12.19 -5.88 25.91
C ARG A 568 -12.92 -6.35 27.16
N SER A 569 -12.21 -6.87 28.16
CA SER A 569 -12.83 -7.56 29.30
C SER A 569 -11.98 -7.50 30.55
N LEU A 570 -12.65 -7.52 31.69
CA LEU A 570 -12.07 -7.63 33.02
C LEU A 570 -12.14 -9.07 33.52
N GLN A 571 -11.07 -9.59 34.11
CA GLN A 571 -11.08 -10.89 34.78
C GLN A 571 -11.05 -10.72 36.30
N LEU A 572 -12.08 -11.22 36.97
CA LEU A 572 -12.27 -11.15 38.42
C LEU A 572 -12.21 -12.54 39.03
N ARG A 573 -11.35 -12.72 40.04
CA ARG A 573 -11.34 -13.95 40.84
C ARG A 573 -12.22 -13.80 42.06
N HIS A 574 -13.27 -14.61 42.11
CA HIS A 574 -14.10 -14.72 43.29
C HIS A 574 -13.29 -15.34 44.44
N HIS A 575 -13.56 -14.97 45.69
CA HIS A 575 -12.91 -15.54 46.87
C HIS A 575 -13.19 -17.06 47.07
N ARG A 576 -14.09 -17.63 46.27
CA ARG A 576 -14.40 -19.08 46.21
C ARG A 576 -13.58 -19.81 45.13
N GLY A 577 -12.72 -19.09 44.39
CA GLY A 577 -11.81 -19.63 43.38
C GLY A 577 -12.25 -19.44 41.92
N ALA A 578 -13.53 -19.22 41.64
CA ALA A 578 -14.05 -19.04 40.28
C ALA A 578 -13.47 -17.78 39.60
N LEU A 579 -13.12 -17.88 38.31
CA LEU A 579 -12.67 -16.77 37.48
C LEU A 579 -13.80 -16.30 36.57
N HIS A 580 -14.27 -15.07 36.78
CA HIS A 580 -15.28 -14.44 35.96
C HIS A 580 -14.62 -13.54 34.93
N THR A 581 -15.00 -13.66 33.66
CA THR A 581 -14.56 -12.73 32.59
C THR A 581 -15.76 -11.90 32.18
N VAL A 582 -15.71 -10.59 32.45
CA VAL A 582 -16.81 -9.65 32.21
C VAL A 582 -16.39 -8.66 31.12
N PRO A 583 -17.12 -8.57 29.99
CA PRO A 583 -16.90 -7.55 28.98
C PRO A 583 -17.14 -6.14 29.53
N PHE A 584 -16.34 -5.16 29.12
CA PHE A 584 -16.47 -3.81 29.67
C PHE A 584 -17.81 -3.14 29.32
N GLY A 585 -18.40 -3.47 28.17
CA GLY A 585 -19.67 -2.91 27.73
C GLY A 585 -20.86 -3.32 28.60
N GLU A 586 -20.74 -4.41 29.36
CA GLU A 586 -21.77 -4.90 30.30
C GLU A 586 -21.67 -4.24 31.68
N ILE A 587 -20.52 -3.62 31.99
CA ILE A 587 -20.30 -2.98 33.30
C ILE A 587 -21.07 -1.66 33.35
N THR A 588 -22.24 -1.69 33.98
CA THR A 588 -23.08 -0.50 34.15
C THR A 588 -22.71 0.29 35.40
N ARG A 589 -22.31 -0.42 36.47
CA ARG A 589 -21.88 0.17 37.74
C ARG A 589 -20.71 -0.64 38.29
N LEU A 590 -19.71 0.06 38.81
CA LEU A 590 -18.58 -0.54 39.51
C LEU A 590 -18.44 0.08 40.90
N SER A 591 -18.39 -0.78 41.92
CA SER A 591 -18.11 -0.37 43.30
C SER A 591 -16.76 -0.94 43.72
N ASN A 592 -15.81 -0.06 44.01
CA ASN A 592 -14.46 -0.44 44.43
C ASN A 592 -14.37 -0.41 45.96
N TYR A 593 -14.00 -1.54 46.56
CA TYR A 593 -13.86 -1.67 48.02
C TYR A 593 -12.42 -1.50 48.52
N SER A 594 -11.48 -1.24 47.62
CA SER A 594 -10.05 -1.15 47.89
C SER A 594 -9.49 0.26 47.93
N ARG A 595 -10.32 1.30 47.72
CA ARG A 595 -9.88 2.70 47.61
C ARG A 595 -10.24 3.57 48.82
N ASP A 596 -9.35 4.51 49.10
CA ASP A 596 -9.40 5.59 50.10
C ASP A 596 -9.66 5.14 51.55
N TRP A 597 -10.84 4.59 51.83
CA TRP A 597 -11.26 4.11 53.15
C TRP A 597 -12.39 3.08 53.08
N ALA A 598 -12.42 2.17 54.04
CA ALA A 598 -13.53 1.26 54.26
C ALA A 598 -14.30 1.65 55.52
N ILE A 599 -15.64 1.69 55.43
CA ILE A 599 -16.52 1.87 56.60
C ILE A 599 -17.23 0.55 56.86
N MET A 600 -17.10 0.05 58.08
CA MET A 600 -17.78 -1.16 58.52
C MET A 600 -18.72 -0.82 59.67
N LYS A 601 -19.96 -1.30 59.58
CA LYS A 601 -20.99 -1.16 60.62
C LYS A 601 -21.17 -2.51 61.31
N LEU A 602 -21.09 -2.53 62.63
CA LEU A 602 -21.36 -3.72 63.44
C LEU A 602 -22.66 -3.49 64.21
N ARG A 603 -23.49 -4.53 64.31
CA ARG A 603 -24.76 -4.47 65.04
C ARG A 603 -24.67 -5.42 66.24
N PHE A 604 -25.03 -4.93 67.41
CA PHE A 604 -25.06 -5.68 68.66
C PHE A 604 -26.46 -5.59 69.25
N ARG A 605 -27.09 -6.74 69.51
CA ARG A 605 -28.43 -6.80 70.10
C ARG A 605 -28.32 -6.96 71.62
N VAL A 606 -28.83 -6.00 72.38
CA VAL A 606 -28.84 -5.99 73.85
C VAL A 606 -30.28 -6.07 74.37
N ASN A 607 -30.48 -6.51 75.61
CA ASN A 607 -31.83 -6.58 76.20
C ASN A 607 -32.50 -5.19 76.34
N PHE A 608 -33.82 -5.16 76.52
CA PHE A 608 -34.60 -3.93 76.72
C PHE A 608 -34.29 -3.20 78.03
N ASP A 609 -33.83 -3.93 79.04
CA ASP A 609 -33.44 -3.41 80.35
C ASP A 609 -31.98 -2.93 80.40
N ALA A 610 -31.23 -3.06 79.31
CA ALA A 610 -29.84 -2.65 79.26
C ALA A 610 -29.69 -1.11 79.30
N ASP A 611 -28.79 -0.61 80.16
CA ASP A 611 -28.45 0.81 80.22
C ASP A 611 -27.68 1.24 78.95
N LEU A 612 -28.38 1.96 78.08
CA LEU A 612 -27.86 2.47 76.81
C LEU A 612 -26.71 3.49 77.00
N GLU A 613 -26.75 4.26 78.08
CA GLU A 613 -25.72 5.24 78.40
C GLU A 613 -24.44 4.55 78.87
N GLN A 614 -24.59 3.48 79.67
CA GLN A 614 -23.48 2.60 80.06
C GLN A 614 -22.89 1.88 78.85
N ALA A 615 -23.73 1.32 77.97
CA ALA A 615 -23.29 0.66 76.74
C ALA A 615 -22.50 1.62 75.82
N ARG A 616 -22.97 2.87 75.67
CA ARG A 616 -22.26 3.92 74.91
C ARG A 616 -20.88 4.23 75.49
N LYS A 617 -20.77 4.36 76.82
CA LYS A 617 -19.49 4.61 77.51
C LYS A 617 -18.53 3.43 77.36
N ILE A 618 -19.02 2.19 77.45
CA ILE A 618 -18.21 0.98 77.26
C ILE A 618 -17.68 0.90 75.83
N ILE A 619 -18.54 1.11 74.83
CA ILE A 619 -18.12 1.13 73.42
C ILE A 619 -17.05 2.20 73.17
N LYS A 620 -17.16 3.37 73.82
CA LYS A 620 -16.14 4.42 73.74
C LYS A 620 -14.79 3.97 74.35
N LYS A 621 -14.80 3.27 75.48
CA LYS A 621 -13.59 2.69 76.10
C LYS A 621 -12.97 1.61 75.22
N VAL A 622 -13.79 0.72 74.66
CA VAL A 622 -13.34 -0.31 73.71
C VAL A 622 -12.71 0.32 72.48
N GLY A 623 -13.31 1.39 71.94
CA GLY A 623 -12.73 2.13 70.81
C GLY A 623 -11.37 2.74 71.13
N ALA A 624 -11.15 3.27 72.33
CA ALA A 624 -9.84 3.76 72.76
C ALA A 624 -8.81 2.61 72.89
N SER A 625 -9.21 1.49 73.50
CA SER A 625 -8.33 0.31 73.62
C SER A 625 -7.95 -0.29 72.26
N LEU A 626 -8.84 -0.24 71.27
CA LEU A 626 -8.56 -0.72 69.91
C LEU A 626 -7.60 0.19 69.13
N LEU A 627 -7.51 1.49 69.47
CA LEU A 627 -6.52 2.39 68.87
C LEU A 627 -5.10 2.12 69.38
N GLU A 628 -4.97 1.64 70.62
CA GLU A 628 -3.68 1.32 71.24
C GLU A 628 -3.24 -0.13 70.96
N HIS A 629 -4.09 -0.92 70.31
CA HIS A 629 -3.82 -2.33 70.06
C HIS A 629 -2.70 -2.50 69.00
N PRO A 630 -1.63 -3.28 69.27
CA PRO A 630 -0.46 -3.41 68.40
C PRO A 630 -0.80 -3.81 66.94
N ASP A 631 -1.77 -4.70 66.78
CA ASP A 631 -2.10 -5.27 65.45
C ASP A 631 -3.06 -4.44 64.59
N VAL A 632 -3.86 -3.54 65.17
CA VAL A 632 -4.98 -2.88 64.46
C VAL A 632 -5.05 -1.36 64.65
N GLY A 633 -4.31 -0.79 65.61
CA GLY A 633 -4.37 0.62 65.95
C GLY A 633 -4.04 1.55 64.77
N GLU A 634 -2.99 1.24 64.02
CA GLU A 634 -2.51 2.04 62.88
C GLU A 634 -3.41 1.96 61.62
N ASP A 635 -4.36 1.02 61.61
CA ASP A 635 -5.26 0.81 60.47
C ASP A 635 -6.56 1.63 60.59
N PHE A 636 -6.82 2.27 61.75
CA PHE A 636 -7.99 3.14 61.93
C PHE A 636 -7.79 4.55 61.34
N ILE A 637 -8.80 5.03 60.61
CA ILE A 637 -8.92 6.42 60.17
C ILE A 637 -9.88 7.18 61.09
N GLN A 638 -11.03 6.55 61.42
CA GLN A 638 -11.91 7.01 62.49
C GLN A 638 -12.12 5.88 63.50
N PRO A 639 -12.09 6.20 64.81
CA PRO A 639 -12.20 5.20 65.85
C PRO A 639 -13.56 4.51 65.85
N PHE A 640 -13.58 3.35 66.48
CA PHE A 640 -14.80 2.60 66.75
C PHE A 640 -15.74 3.41 67.66
N LYS A 641 -16.92 3.75 67.14
CA LYS A 641 -17.91 4.59 67.84
C LYS A 641 -19.30 3.98 67.79
N SER A 642 -20.07 4.20 68.86
CA SER A 642 -21.50 3.90 68.89
C SER A 642 -22.29 4.93 68.08
N GLN A 643 -23.27 4.46 67.32
CA GLN A 643 -24.28 5.27 66.63
C GLN A 643 -25.60 5.33 67.42
N GLY A 644 -25.66 4.69 68.59
CA GLY A 644 -26.88 4.54 69.37
C GLY A 644 -27.74 3.35 68.91
N VAL A 645 -28.98 3.32 69.41
CA VAL A 645 -29.99 2.33 69.02
C VAL A 645 -30.51 2.71 67.64
N VAL A 646 -30.35 1.80 66.68
CA VAL A 646 -30.80 1.99 65.29
C VAL A 646 -32.17 1.36 65.07
N GLU A 647 -32.47 0.31 65.83
CA GLU A 647 -33.67 -0.50 65.65
C GLU A 647 -34.05 -1.12 66.99
N VAL A 648 -35.35 -1.16 67.26
CA VAL A 648 -35.96 -1.87 68.39
C VAL A 648 -36.58 -3.13 67.81
N ASP A 649 -36.04 -4.28 68.15
CA ASP A 649 -36.43 -5.59 67.66
C ASP A 649 -37.28 -6.32 68.71
N ASP A 650 -37.96 -7.42 68.36
CA ASP A 650 -38.91 -8.13 69.23
C ASP A 650 -38.28 -8.63 70.54
N TYR A 651 -36.97 -8.87 70.51
CA TYR A 651 -36.21 -9.47 71.61
C TYR A 651 -35.20 -8.52 72.25
N GLY A 652 -35.05 -7.28 71.75
CA GLY A 652 -34.11 -6.33 72.34
C GLY A 652 -33.77 -5.13 71.46
N LEU A 653 -32.87 -4.30 71.96
CA LEU A 653 -32.40 -3.07 71.31
C LEU A 653 -31.16 -3.36 70.45
N ILE A 654 -31.16 -2.95 69.18
CA ILE A 654 -30.01 -3.09 68.28
C ILE A 654 -29.17 -1.82 68.32
N ILE A 655 -28.01 -1.92 68.97
CA ILE A 655 -26.99 -0.89 69.00
C ILE A 655 -26.10 -1.06 67.77
N SER A 656 -26.07 -0.05 66.90
CA SER A 656 -25.11 -0.03 65.79
C SER A 656 -23.85 0.71 66.20
N THR A 657 -22.71 0.14 65.87
CA THR A 657 -21.41 0.80 65.94
C THR A 657 -20.80 0.88 64.55
N LYS A 658 -19.86 1.81 64.36
CA LYS A 658 -19.11 1.90 63.10
C LYS A 658 -17.67 2.30 63.35
N PHE A 659 -16.81 1.90 62.43
CA PHE A 659 -15.44 2.39 62.33
C PHE A 659 -15.09 2.67 60.87
N MET A 660 -14.07 3.50 60.65
CA MET A 660 -13.49 3.78 59.34
C MET A 660 -12.02 3.39 59.38
N CYS A 661 -11.58 2.58 58.43
CA CYS A 661 -10.22 2.04 58.39
C CYS A 661 -9.62 2.07 56.99
N LYS A 662 -8.33 1.78 56.91
CA LYS A 662 -7.67 1.51 55.63
C LYS A 662 -8.36 0.34 54.89
N PRO A 663 -8.50 0.41 53.56
CA PRO A 663 -9.10 -0.67 52.78
C PRO A 663 -8.36 -2.02 52.95
N GLY A 664 -9.10 -3.12 52.89
CA GLY A 664 -8.60 -4.48 53.12
C GLY A 664 -8.51 -4.91 54.58
N LYS A 665 -8.39 -3.97 55.53
CA LYS A 665 -8.21 -4.25 56.97
C LYS A 665 -9.53 -4.37 57.74
N GLN A 666 -10.65 -4.02 57.12
CA GLN A 666 -11.97 -4.00 57.75
C GLN A 666 -12.38 -5.35 58.36
N PHE A 667 -11.95 -6.47 57.76
CA PHE A 667 -12.29 -7.80 58.26
C PHE A 667 -11.47 -8.18 59.50
N LEU A 668 -10.20 -7.78 59.54
CA LEU A 668 -9.32 -7.98 60.68
C LEU A 668 -9.82 -7.15 61.87
N ILE A 669 -10.02 -5.85 61.67
CA ILE A 669 -10.54 -4.95 62.70
C ILE A 669 -11.90 -5.41 63.21
N ARG A 670 -12.80 -5.87 62.33
CA ARG A 670 -14.09 -6.42 62.72
C ARG A 670 -13.94 -7.57 63.71
N ARG A 671 -13.00 -8.50 63.47
CA ARG A 671 -12.76 -9.65 64.36
C ARG A 671 -12.35 -9.19 65.75
N HIS A 672 -11.39 -8.27 65.86
CA HIS A 672 -10.94 -7.73 67.14
C HIS A 672 -12.03 -6.90 67.84
N ALA A 673 -12.78 -6.09 67.09
CA ALA A 673 -13.87 -5.28 67.63
C ALA A 673 -15.01 -6.14 68.20
N TYR A 674 -15.40 -7.23 67.53
CA TYR A 674 -16.41 -8.17 68.07
C TYR A 674 -15.94 -8.80 69.39
N ALA A 675 -14.70 -9.30 69.44
CA ALA A 675 -14.15 -9.92 70.63
C ALA A 675 -14.04 -8.93 71.81
N ALA A 676 -13.57 -7.71 71.54
CA ALA A 676 -13.41 -6.67 72.56
C ALA A 676 -14.76 -6.18 73.11
N VAL A 677 -15.78 -6.00 72.25
CA VAL A 677 -17.13 -5.62 72.70
C VAL A 677 -17.77 -6.74 73.51
N GLN A 678 -17.64 -8.00 73.07
CA GLN A 678 -18.20 -9.15 73.81
C GLN A 678 -17.62 -9.27 75.22
N LYS A 679 -16.29 -9.15 75.35
CA LYS A 679 -15.61 -9.17 76.65
C LYS A 679 -16.04 -7.99 77.53
N ALA A 680 -16.03 -6.78 76.97
CA ALA A 680 -16.37 -5.58 77.73
C ALA A 680 -17.84 -5.53 78.18
N PHE A 681 -18.77 -6.11 77.41
CA PHE A 681 -20.17 -6.21 77.80
C PHE A 681 -20.37 -7.25 78.92
N ALA A 682 -19.68 -8.40 78.84
CA ALA A 682 -19.70 -9.41 79.89
C ALA A 682 -19.15 -8.88 81.23
N ASP A 683 -18.01 -8.18 81.21
CA ASP A 683 -17.36 -7.63 82.41
C ASP A 683 -18.20 -6.54 83.12
N ASN A 684 -19.15 -5.93 82.41
CA ASN A 684 -20.00 -4.84 82.92
C ASN A 684 -21.47 -5.25 83.11
N GLY A 685 -21.79 -6.55 83.04
CA GLY A 685 -23.13 -7.08 83.30
C GLY A 685 -24.15 -6.80 82.19
N ILE A 686 -23.73 -6.45 80.97
CA ILE A 686 -24.63 -6.25 79.82
C ILE A 686 -24.77 -7.58 79.08
N SER A 687 -25.93 -8.22 79.19
CA SER A 687 -26.26 -9.43 78.45
C SER A 687 -26.66 -9.12 77.00
N PHE A 688 -26.16 -9.93 76.07
CA PHE A 688 -26.71 -9.96 74.72
C PHE A 688 -28.10 -10.57 74.74
N ALA A 689 -29.00 -9.99 73.95
CA ALA A 689 -30.37 -10.46 73.91
C ALA A 689 -30.47 -11.87 73.36
N ARG A 690 -31.14 -12.71 74.15
CA ARG A 690 -31.54 -14.06 73.76
C ARG A 690 -33.05 -14.03 73.54
N PRO A 691 -33.57 -14.80 72.58
CA PRO A 691 -35.01 -14.98 72.47
C PRO A 691 -35.55 -15.59 73.78
N GLU A 692 -36.32 -14.82 74.53
CA GLU A 692 -36.99 -15.27 75.76
C GLU A 692 -38.49 -15.36 75.52
N VAL A 693 -39.11 -16.46 75.95
CA VAL A 693 -40.57 -16.66 75.90
C VAL A 693 -41.10 -16.59 77.31
N ARG A 694 -41.89 -15.56 77.62
CA ARG A 694 -42.64 -15.50 78.88
C ARG A 694 -43.96 -16.24 78.72
N VAL A 695 -44.11 -17.36 79.41
CA VAL A 695 -45.37 -18.10 79.51
C VAL A 695 -46.11 -17.63 80.76
N SER A 696 -47.23 -16.93 80.59
CA SER A 696 -48.14 -16.61 81.70
C SER A 696 -49.10 -17.78 81.89
N VAL A 697 -49.03 -18.46 83.04
CA VAL A 697 -50.03 -19.46 83.44
C VAL A 697 -51.08 -18.74 84.29
N ASP A 698 -52.29 -18.60 83.74
CA ASP A 698 -53.41 -17.99 84.44
C ASP A 698 -53.92 -18.93 85.55
N LYS A 699 -53.81 -18.52 86.82
CA LYS A 699 -54.40 -19.24 87.96
C LYS A 699 -55.69 -18.52 88.37
N GLY A 700 -56.78 -18.81 87.66
CA GLY A 700 -58.13 -18.41 88.03
C GLY A 700 -58.83 -19.45 88.91
N GLY A 701 -59.01 -19.12 90.19
CA GLY A 701 -60.13 -19.50 91.08
C GLY A 701 -60.43 -20.98 91.37
N ASP A 702 -59.89 -21.52 92.48
CA ASP A 702 -60.65 -21.91 93.69
C ASP A 702 -59.75 -22.68 94.68
N GLU A 703 -59.93 -22.37 95.96
CA GLU A 703 -59.16 -22.89 97.08
C GLU A 703 -59.56 -24.34 97.42
N LYS A 704 -58.81 -25.33 96.94
CA LYS A 704 -58.41 -26.57 97.68
C LYS A 704 -57.65 -27.56 96.80
N THR A 705 -56.64 -28.16 97.43
CA THR A 705 -55.70 -29.20 96.95
C THR A 705 -54.53 -28.67 96.14
N ALA A 706 -53.38 -28.47 96.80
CA ALA A 706 -52.09 -28.36 96.14
C ALA A 706 -51.72 -29.70 95.49
N PRO A 707 -51.44 -29.76 94.17
CA PRO A 707 -50.59 -30.80 93.61
C PRO A 707 -49.12 -30.34 93.73
N GLY A 708 -48.22 -31.28 93.98
CA GLY A 708 -46.80 -31.02 94.24
C GLY A 708 -46.08 -30.30 93.11
N ASP A 709 -45.01 -29.60 93.48
CA ASP A 709 -44.17 -28.73 92.63
C ASP A 709 -43.66 -29.40 91.33
N GLU A 710 -43.63 -30.73 91.25
CA GLU A 710 -43.18 -31.49 90.07
C GLU A 710 -44.14 -31.34 88.86
N GLN A 711 -45.47 -31.38 89.06
CA GLN A 711 -46.43 -31.28 87.94
C GLN A 711 -46.55 -29.86 87.35
N MET A 712 -46.22 -28.83 88.13
CA MET A 712 -46.21 -27.44 87.67
C MET A 712 -44.96 -27.12 86.83
N SER A 713 -43.86 -27.83 87.08
CA SER A 713 -42.63 -27.76 86.27
C SER A 713 -42.82 -28.41 84.89
N ASP A 714 -43.47 -29.58 84.84
CA ASP A 714 -43.69 -30.29 83.58
C ASP A 714 -44.68 -29.56 82.65
N ALA A 715 -45.77 -29.00 83.18
CA ALA A 715 -46.74 -28.26 82.37
C ALA A 715 -46.14 -26.96 81.79
N SER A 716 -45.31 -26.25 82.57
CA SER A 716 -44.61 -25.04 82.10
C SER A 716 -43.48 -25.37 81.11
N ALA A 717 -42.77 -26.48 81.29
CA ALA A 717 -41.76 -26.98 80.35
C ALA A 717 -42.39 -27.39 79.00
N VAL A 718 -43.55 -28.06 79.00
CA VAL A 718 -44.27 -28.44 77.78
C VAL A 718 -44.83 -27.21 77.05
N ALA A 719 -45.34 -26.21 77.77
CA ALA A 719 -45.81 -24.96 77.17
C ALA A 719 -44.64 -24.14 76.56
N ALA A 720 -43.51 -24.05 77.25
CA ALA A 720 -42.30 -23.42 76.74
C ALA A 720 -41.74 -24.16 75.50
N ALA A 721 -41.70 -25.49 75.53
CA ALA A 721 -41.27 -26.30 74.39
C ALA A 721 -42.18 -26.12 73.17
N THR A 722 -43.50 -26.01 73.38
CA THR A 722 -44.48 -25.79 72.31
C THR A 722 -44.36 -24.39 71.71
N ALA A 723 -44.14 -23.36 72.53
CA ALA A 723 -43.92 -22.00 72.08
C ALA A 723 -42.62 -21.86 71.27
N ILE A 724 -41.52 -22.48 71.74
CA ILE A 724 -40.23 -22.52 71.02
C ILE A 724 -40.38 -23.24 69.67
N ALA A 725 -41.11 -24.36 69.62
CA ALA A 725 -41.37 -25.09 68.38
C ALA A 725 -42.21 -24.28 67.39
N SER A 726 -43.18 -23.48 67.87
CA SER A 726 -43.99 -22.61 67.01
C SER A 726 -43.20 -21.43 66.43
N ALA A 727 -42.33 -20.80 67.23
CA ALA A 727 -41.44 -19.72 66.78
C ALA A 727 -40.40 -20.20 65.75
N ALA A 728 -39.89 -21.43 65.93
CA ALA A 728 -38.98 -22.06 64.97
C ALA A 728 -39.66 -22.33 63.61
N ARG A 729 -40.93 -22.77 63.60
CA ARG A 729 -41.71 -22.94 62.36
C ARG A 729 -41.99 -21.62 61.65
N GLN A 730 -42.26 -20.55 62.40
CA GLN A 730 -42.49 -19.22 61.82
C GLN A 730 -41.23 -18.70 61.12
N LYS A 731 -40.04 -18.88 61.71
CA LYS A 731 -38.77 -18.52 61.09
C LYS A 731 -38.49 -19.26 59.78
N GLN A 732 -38.79 -20.55 59.73
CA GLN A 732 -38.67 -21.35 58.50
C GLN A 732 -39.66 -20.91 57.41
N ALA A 733 -40.85 -20.44 57.78
CA ALA A 733 -41.85 -19.93 56.84
C ALA A 733 -41.46 -18.57 56.22
N THR A 734 -40.80 -17.69 56.98
CA THR A 734 -40.31 -16.39 56.46
C THR A 734 -39.07 -16.53 55.59
N GLU A 735 -38.19 -17.51 55.87
CA GLU A 735 -37.02 -17.79 55.03
C GLU A 735 -37.36 -18.47 53.70
N THR A 736 -38.53 -19.13 53.59
CA THR A 736 -38.99 -19.78 52.35
C THR A 736 -39.82 -18.88 51.42
N THR A 737 -40.33 -17.74 51.91
CA THR A 737 -41.08 -16.76 51.10
C THR A 737 -40.23 -15.59 50.59
N GLY A 738 -38.95 -15.53 50.96
CA GLY A 738 -38.00 -14.50 50.52
C GLY A 738 -36.87 -14.99 49.60
N SER A 739 -37.06 -16.15 48.95
CA SER A 739 -36.19 -16.67 47.89
C SER A 739 -36.68 -16.25 46.51
#